data_AF-A0A3D1K5V0-F1
#
_entry.id   AF-A0A3D1K5V0-F1
#
_cell.length_a   1.000
_cell.length_b   1.000
_cell.length_c   1.000
_cell.angle_alpha   90.00
_cell.angle_beta   90.00
_cell.angle_gamma   90.00
#
_symmetry.space_group_name_H-M   'P 1'
#
loop_
_entity.id
_entity.type
_entity.pdbx_description
1 polymer ?
#
loop_
_entity_poly.entity_id
_entity_poly.type
_entity_poly.pdbx_seq_one_letter_code
_entity_poly.pdbx_strand_id
1 'polypeptide(L)'
;MSSEKKDSGFSFENTPGKIGGDSKGGDDFTFTDIPVLGNIEKEKKSAFSFDRKKHDKPKEEHAAGADSSGNAMQQDMFQGQAQSQENWDKIAVKKKFGFKLNLSPKMLVIVAVAVGLVLIGGISAFVLLKPKQDQAAGQQASGAKPGKKDQKAEDEAKRVAELENRLAAAAAAVKESKFKEALKIYQTLLTESWKEKEMVLIFGEGECYENLKQDDDALKDYQKCIELGWKENPQPHLRSAKLLAKKEKKEESLKILEKAREAFPSDIPLGTQLALAYVDSGQTDKAAAEFKKIGKSDISLENLKLYCSILQKKQEKDQAKELYIYASKKFKDLDCFMSAALLSDKPQEKIDLMNQALTVIEENKKSIAIMYLTELLMQGGKKDEAAKQLDKINLGDLKPEKVTDFLKLLVTSGNLVKFKTEYKKAIELFPKDFFLHREIFEAMMENGQDKLALETYSEWWISKSSDYIAGYFYAKSLGVMPEEAVSIYRKVTELNPAFFEAFYELAYFHTLMRDFQNAESAYSECVRLKPADRNLRQLLAYSKAMNGKGEEGIDEYEKFLAAQNISTEEKASELLGLAFRLPTKARAEKYLNELKGSPKFAEEYKAQALRLKLVYGRLGDEDFVEPYPKAARKYHEYYLLSKGRFNEVLLMTVPPDEFPDFWKLFILWRNDKPGWQEGMEVLVAKNKDKKDSLYGIIASIWNGKLLPDDAKKHIEKIHPDNESLFYLILAEKFKKDKAPPVKAKVLYQKALSDRQNPIFCVVDFMAKQPAR
;
A
#
# COMPACT_ATOMS: atom_id res chain seq x y z
N MET A 1 27.43 19.71 -67.16
CA MET A 1 27.79 18.33 -67.55
C MET A 1 28.60 17.72 -66.42
N SER A 2 28.32 16.45 -66.09
CA SER A 2 29.17 15.42 -65.43
C SER A 2 30.30 15.78 -64.44
N SER A 3 30.35 14.97 -63.38
CA SER A 3 31.51 14.54 -62.56
C SER A 3 32.06 15.48 -61.48
N GLU A 4 32.48 15.02 -60.28
CA GLU A 4 32.12 13.83 -59.48
C GLU A 4 32.75 13.98 -58.05
N LYS A 5 32.27 13.20 -57.06
CA LYS A 5 32.86 12.93 -55.71
C LYS A 5 32.75 14.06 -54.66
N LYS A 6 32.58 13.78 -53.35
CA LYS A 6 32.19 12.54 -52.64
C LYS A 6 31.70 12.87 -51.20
N ASP A 7 30.79 12.03 -50.70
CA ASP A 7 30.60 11.56 -49.32
C ASP A 7 30.85 12.49 -48.11
N SER A 8 29.76 12.82 -47.40
CA SER A 8 29.66 12.51 -45.96
C SER A 8 28.18 12.31 -45.58
N GLY A 9 27.73 11.05 -45.51
CA GLY A 9 26.34 10.73 -45.14
C GLY A 9 26.09 10.90 -43.63
N PHE A 10 24.97 11.51 -43.27
CA PHE A 10 24.41 11.43 -41.92
C PHE A 10 23.37 10.30 -41.88
N SER A 11 23.78 9.12 -41.42
CA SER A 11 22.86 8.06 -40.98
C SER A 11 22.70 8.14 -39.46
N PHE A 12 21.47 8.29 -38.99
CA PHE A 12 21.14 8.10 -37.57
C PHE A 12 21.15 6.60 -37.25
N GLU A 13 22.32 6.06 -36.96
CA GLU A 13 22.44 4.74 -36.32
C GLU A 13 23.02 4.89 -34.91
N ASN A 14 22.16 4.64 -33.92
CA ASN A 14 22.55 4.01 -32.67
C ASN A 14 21.32 3.25 -32.15
N THR A 15 21.42 1.93 -32.14
CA THR A 15 20.33 1.01 -31.80
C THR A 15 20.09 0.93 -30.30
N PRO A 16 18.82 0.81 -29.83
CA PRO A 16 18.51 0.58 -28.43
C PRO A 16 18.77 -0.89 -28.04
N GLY A 17 19.92 -1.15 -27.40
CA GLY A 17 20.24 -2.45 -26.83
C GLY A 17 19.43 -2.74 -25.56
N LYS A 18 18.67 -3.85 -25.54
CA LYS A 18 18.05 -4.39 -24.31
C LYS A 18 19.13 -4.84 -23.32
N ILE A 19 19.24 -4.19 -22.16
CA ILE A 19 19.76 -4.82 -20.93
C ILE A 19 18.91 -4.37 -19.75
N GLY A 20 18.39 -5.33 -18.99
CA GLY A 20 17.88 -5.08 -17.63
C GLY A 20 19.00 -5.30 -16.62
N GLY A 21 19.10 -4.43 -15.62
CA GLY A 21 20.06 -4.54 -14.53
C GLY A 21 19.76 -3.53 -13.45
N ASP A 22 19.49 -4.00 -12.24
CA ASP A 22 19.30 -3.13 -11.08
C ASP A 22 20.59 -2.37 -10.75
N SER A 23 20.57 -1.04 -10.81
CA SER A 23 21.53 -0.18 -10.13
C SER A 23 20.80 0.66 -9.07
N LYS A 24 21.09 0.36 -7.80
CA LYS A 24 20.71 1.20 -6.66
C LYS A 24 21.82 2.22 -6.39
N GLY A 25 21.46 3.50 -6.28
CA GLY A 25 22.36 4.57 -5.85
C GLY A 25 22.74 5.53 -6.99
N GLY A 26 22.53 6.82 -6.77
CA GLY A 26 22.83 7.89 -7.73
C GLY A 26 21.85 9.05 -7.57
N ASP A 27 22.33 10.18 -7.06
CA ASP A 27 21.57 11.34 -6.60
C ASP A 27 20.70 12.02 -7.68
N ASP A 28 19.47 12.41 -7.32
CA ASP A 28 18.51 13.12 -8.18
C ASP A 28 18.91 14.59 -8.40
N PHE A 29 19.75 14.86 -9.41
CA PHE A 29 19.99 16.22 -9.90
C PHE A 29 19.04 16.56 -11.06
N THR A 30 17.99 17.33 -10.78
CA THR A 30 17.09 17.86 -11.81
C THR A 30 17.51 19.24 -12.32
N PHE A 31 17.28 19.49 -13.61
CA PHE A 31 17.69 20.70 -14.31
C PHE A 31 16.81 21.92 -13.94
N THR A 32 17.14 22.58 -12.82
CA THR A 32 16.82 23.98 -12.47
C THR A 32 17.63 24.38 -11.22
N ASP A 33 18.41 25.47 -11.24
CA ASP A 33 19.18 25.97 -10.07
C ASP A 33 18.31 26.74 -9.04
N ILE A 34 17.04 26.32 -8.90
CA ILE A 34 16.14 26.45 -7.74
C ILE A 34 15.28 25.18 -7.78
N PRO A 35 15.03 24.49 -6.66
CA PRO A 35 14.13 23.36 -6.68
C PRO A 35 12.70 23.89 -6.90
N VAL A 36 12.11 23.57 -8.06
CA VAL A 36 10.67 23.76 -8.29
C VAL A 36 9.95 22.70 -7.47
N LEU A 37 9.79 22.98 -6.17
CA LEU A 37 9.29 22.08 -5.16
C LEU A 37 7.80 21.81 -5.38
N GLY A 38 7.56 20.74 -6.14
CA GLY A 38 6.24 20.20 -6.49
C GLY A 38 6.23 18.67 -6.55
N ASN A 39 7.21 18.01 -5.93
CA ASN A 39 7.15 16.58 -5.63
C ASN A 39 7.32 16.41 -4.12
N ILE A 40 6.20 16.18 -3.43
CA ILE A 40 6.23 15.32 -2.24
C ILE A 40 6.77 13.98 -2.72
N GLU A 41 7.72 13.39 -1.98
CA GLU A 41 8.33 12.13 -2.35
C GLU A 41 7.24 11.10 -2.72
N LYS A 42 7.30 10.57 -3.94
CA LYS A 42 6.56 9.35 -4.28
C LYS A 42 7.25 8.22 -3.52
N GLU A 43 6.83 8.02 -2.27
CA GLU A 43 7.13 6.79 -1.53
C GLU A 43 6.90 5.61 -2.47
N LYS A 44 7.95 4.79 -2.62
CA LYS A 44 7.91 3.66 -3.55
C LYS A 44 6.69 2.81 -3.20
N LYS A 45 5.88 2.47 -4.20
CA LYS A 45 4.78 1.51 -4.08
C LYS A 45 5.31 0.12 -3.70
N SER A 46 5.65 -0.08 -2.43
CA SER A 46 5.75 -1.40 -1.83
C SER A 46 4.34 -1.89 -1.57
N ALA A 47 3.98 -3.03 -2.18
CA ALA A 47 2.73 -3.70 -1.86
C ALA A 47 2.72 -4.03 -0.35
N PHE A 48 1.81 -3.40 0.40
CA PHE A 48 1.63 -3.68 1.81
C PHE A 48 0.99 -5.06 1.99
N SER A 49 1.85 -6.09 2.09
CA SER A 49 1.49 -7.33 2.77
C SER A 49 1.45 -7.05 4.28
N PHE A 50 0.32 -7.30 4.92
CA PHE A 50 0.21 -7.26 6.38
C PHE A 50 1.22 -8.23 7.01
N ASP A 51 2.07 -7.73 7.91
CA ASP A 51 2.49 -8.53 9.05
C ASP A 51 2.57 -7.68 10.32
N ARG A 52 1.95 -8.18 11.40
CA ARG A 52 1.91 -7.49 12.70
C ARG A 52 2.90 -8.18 13.63
N LYS A 53 3.83 -7.43 14.24
CA LYS A 53 4.22 -7.66 15.66
C LYS A 53 5.14 -6.62 16.28
N LYS A 54 4.81 -6.35 17.55
CA LYS A 54 5.65 -5.90 18.69
C LYS A 54 6.18 -4.46 18.71
N HIS A 55 5.58 -3.72 19.65
CA HIS A 55 6.18 -2.73 20.57
C HIS A 55 7.69 -2.50 20.51
N ASP A 56 8.05 -1.20 20.53
CA ASP A 56 8.92 -0.67 21.58
C ASP A 56 8.43 0.71 22.05
N LYS A 57 8.72 1.07 23.30
CA LYS A 57 8.26 2.32 23.95
C LYS A 57 9.28 3.47 23.74
N PRO A 58 8.83 4.71 23.51
CA PRO A 58 9.58 5.90 23.93
C PRO A 58 9.42 6.15 25.43
N LYS A 59 10.43 6.79 26.05
CA LYS A 59 10.42 7.18 27.46
C LYS A 59 9.63 8.48 27.69
N GLU A 60 9.11 8.65 28.89
CA GLU A 60 8.51 9.89 29.39
C GLU A 60 9.61 10.93 29.71
N GLU A 61 9.32 12.20 29.44
CA GLU A 61 9.94 13.34 30.14
C GLU A 61 8.82 14.25 30.68
N HIS A 62 9.05 14.84 31.85
CA HIS A 62 8.04 15.53 32.65
C HIS A 62 7.77 16.97 32.19
N ALA A 63 6.52 17.43 32.32
CA ALA A 63 6.20 18.58 33.20
C ALA A 63 4.67 18.83 33.34
N ALA A 64 4.31 19.47 34.46
CA ALA A 64 3.00 19.95 34.93
C ALA A 64 1.99 20.47 33.86
N GLY A 65 0.68 20.50 34.11
CA GLY A 65 -0.08 20.14 35.33
C GLY A 65 -1.28 21.08 35.53
N ALA A 66 -2.47 20.54 35.82
CA ALA A 66 -3.65 21.29 36.31
C ALA A 66 -4.71 20.31 36.85
N ASP A 67 -5.11 20.48 38.10
CA ASP A 67 -6.12 19.65 38.76
C ASP A 67 -7.56 20.03 38.37
N SER A 68 -8.44 19.03 38.29
CA SER A 68 -9.75 19.10 38.96
C SER A 68 -10.36 17.71 39.15
N SER A 69 -10.54 17.32 40.42
CA SER A 69 -11.30 16.15 40.89
C SER A 69 -12.79 16.20 40.48
N GLY A 70 -13.52 15.09 40.33
CA GLY A 70 -13.16 13.67 40.49
C GLY A 70 -14.40 12.83 40.85
N ASN A 71 -14.28 11.49 40.89
CA ASN A 71 -15.01 10.62 41.84
C ASN A 71 -14.56 9.14 41.76
N ALA A 72 -14.57 8.48 42.93
CA ALA A 72 -14.39 7.06 43.31
C ALA A 72 -14.12 6.00 42.20
N MET A 73 -13.13 5.10 42.34
CA MET A 73 -13.14 3.87 43.18
C MET A 73 -14.41 3.00 42.96
N GLN A 74 -14.36 1.68 42.74
CA GLN A 74 -13.31 0.70 43.08
C GLN A 74 -13.34 -0.54 42.14
N GLN A 75 -12.39 -1.45 42.34
CA GLN A 75 -12.29 -2.79 41.76
C GLN A 75 -13.57 -3.63 41.94
N ASP A 76 -13.87 -4.58 41.03
CA ASP A 76 -13.78 -6.00 41.38
C ASP A 76 -13.78 -7.01 40.20
N MET A 77 -13.44 -8.26 40.50
CA MET A 77 -13.30 -9.39 39.56
C MET A 77 -14.55 -10.28 39.42
N PHE A 78 -14.61 -11.03 38.30
CA PHE A 78 -15.22 -12.36 38.10
C PHE A 78 -16.29 -12.89 39.10
N GLN A 79 -17.54 -12.99 38.63
CA GLN A 79 -18.51 -14.12 38.69
C GLN A 79 -19.90 -13.57 38.26
N GLY A 80 -20.88 -14.33 37.77
CA GLY A 80 -21.05 -15.76 37.50
C GLY A 80 -22.24 -15.99 36.54
N GLN A 81 -22.59 -17.25 36.23
CA GLN A 81 -23.57 -17.59 35.20
C GLN A 81 -25.02 -17.74 35.70
N ALA A 82 -25.96 -17.53 34.76
CA ALA A 82 -27.26 -18.20 34.58
C ALA A 82 -28.42 -17.98 35.58
N GLN A 83 -29.56 -17.49 35.06
CA GLN A 83 -30.82 -18.27 35.04
C GLN A 83 -31.91 -17.71 34.09
N SER A 84 -32.99 -18.50 33.97
CA SER A 84 -34.31 -18.28 33.31
C SER A 84 -34.39 -18.16 31.78
N GLN A 85 -34.82 -19.27 31.17
CA GLN A 85 -35.67 -19.30 29.97
C GLN A 85 -37.06 -18.72 30.27
N GLU A 86 -37.75 -18.12 29.29
CA GLU A 86 -39.06 -18.65 28.83
C GLU A 86 -39.58 -18.01 27.52
N ASN A 87 -40.49 -18.75 26.86
CA ASN A 87 -41.53 -18.31 25.91
C ASN A 87 -41.14 -17.66 24.56
N TRP A 88 -41.06 -18.52 23.53
CA TRP A 88 -41.62 -18.24 22.20
C TRP A 88 -42.42 -19.43 21.70
N ASP A 89 -43.69 -19.21 21.33
CA ASP A 89 -44.48 -20.21 20.61
C ASP A 89 -45.52 -19.53 19.70
N LYS A 90 -45.90 -20.22 18.62
CA LYS A 90 -46.91 -19.90 17.59
C LYS A 90 -46.59 -18.79 16.57
N ILE A 91 -46.36 -19.23 15.33
CA ILE A 91 -47.31 -19.04 14.20
C ILE A 91 -47.12 -20.21 13.23
N ALA A 92 -48.22 -20.73 12.67
CA ALA A 92 -48.23 -21.76 11.63
C ALA A 92 -49.39 -21.48 10.66
N VAL A 93 -49.29 -21.93 9.38
CA VAL A 93 -50.39 -22.48 8.54
C VAL A 93 -49.93 -22.74 7.08
N LYS A 94 -50.00 -24.02 6.66
CA LYS A 94 -50.55 -24.63 5.40
C LYS A 94 -50.28 -23.93 4.04
N LYS A 95 -50.09 -24.57 2.86
CA LYS A 95 -50.56 -25.84 2.19
C LYS A 95 -49.77 -25.93 0.84
N LYS A 96 -49.71 -26.96 -0.02
CA LYS A 96 -50.09 -28.41 -0.08
C LYS A 96 -49.36 -29.05 -1.30
N PHE A 97 -49.36 -30.39 -1.40
CA PHE A 97 -48.95 -31.26 -2.54
C PHE A 97 -47.43 -31.39 -2.82
N GLY A 98 -46.88 -32.58 -3.07
CA GLY A 98 -47.50 -33.91 -2.92
C GLY A 98 -46.68 -35.07 -3.52
N PHE A 99 -46.01 -35.86 -2.67
CA PHE A 99 -45.48 -37.17 -3.03
C PHE A 99 -45.71 -38.14 -1.85
N LYS A 100 -46.36 -39.29 -2.08
CA LYS A 100 -46.67 -40.26 -1.02
C LYS A 100 -45.55 -41.29 -0.89
N LEU A 101 -44.73 -41.17 0.16
CA LEU A 101 -43.91 -42.26 0.67
C LEU A 101 -44.59 -42.83 1.91
N ASN A 102 -45.15 -44.04 1.78
CA ASN A 102 -45.86 -44.73 2.86
C ASN A 102 -44.83 -45.43 3.77
N LEU A 103 -44.17 -44.65 4.62
CA LEU A 103 -43.16 -45.12 5.56
C LEU A 103 -43.77 -45.34 6.95
N SER A 104 -43.57 -46.54 7.51
CA SER A 104 -44.07 -46.87 8.85
C SER A 104 -43.44 -45.99 9.94
N PRO A 105 -44.05 -45.86 11.14
CA PRO A 105 -43.50 -45.05 12.24
C PRO A 105 -42.05 -45.36 12.61
N LYS A 106 -41.56 -46.58 12.32
CA LYS A 106 -40.17 -47.00 12.55
C LYS A 106 -39.15 -46.30 11.62
N MET A 107 -39.55 -45.83 10.43
CA MET A 107 -38.65 -45.15 9.48
C MET A 107 -38.50 -43.65 9.77
N LEU A 108 -39.50 -43.00 10.38
CA LEU A 108 -39.36 -41.62 10.87
C LEU A 108 -38.31 -41.50 11.99
N VAL A 109 -38.19 -42.53 12.84
CA VAL A 109 -37.14 -42.61 13.87
C VAL A 109 -35.74 -42.69 13.26
N ILE A 110 -35.57 -43.38 12.13
CA ILE A 110 -34.25 -43.53 11.48
C ILE A 110 -33.74 -42.20 10.91
N VAL A 111 -34.63 -41.36 10.35
CA VAL A 111 -34.25 -40.04 9.82
C VAL A 111 -33.97 -39.04 10.93
N ALA A 112 -34.69 -39.09 12.05
CA ALA A 112 -34.39 -38.26 13.23
C ALA A 112 -33.04 -38.62 13.88
N VAL A 113 -32.67 -39.91 13.91
CA VAL A 113 -31.37 -40.38 14.41
C VAL A 113 -30.21 -39.93 13.50
N ALA A 114 -30.43 -39.82 12.18
CA ALA A 114 -29.39 -39.37 11.25
C ALA A 114 -28.98 -37.89 11.43
N VAL A 115 -29.91 -37.01 11.83
CA VAL A 115 -29.62 -35.59 12.06
C VAL A 115 -28.94 -35.33 13.42
N GLY A 116 -29.16 -36.21 14.41
CA GLY A 116 -28.52 -36.10 15.73
C GLY A 116 -27.03 -36.51 15.77
N LEU A 117 -26.52 -37.20 14.75
CA LEU A 117 -25.18 -37.80 14.75
C LEU A 117 -24.04 -36.88 14.24
N VAL A 118 -24.34 -35.66 13.81
CA VAL A 118 -23.33 -34.75 13.20
C VAL A 118 -22.79 -33.69 14.19
N LEU A 119 -23.35 -33.58 15.39
CA LEU A 119 -22.91 -32.61 16.43
C LEU A 119 -22.20 -33.25 17.63
N ILE A 120 -21.73 -34.50 17.52
CA ILE A 120 -21.03 -35.22 18.60
C ILE A 120 -19.65 -35.69 18.12
N GLY A 121 -18.77 -34.72 17.83
CA GLY A 121 -17.34 -34.96 17.60
C GLY A 121 -16.56 -34.86 18.90
N GLY A 122 -16.63 -35.88 19.76
CA GLY A 122 -15.96 -35.84 21.07
C GLY A 122 -16.51 -36.78 22.14
N ILE A 123 -16.85 -38.02 21.80
CA ILE A 123 -17.19 -39.07 22.78
C ILE A 123 -16.44 -40.35 22.39
N SER A 124 -15.53 -40.81 23.25
CA SER A 124 -14.94 -42.15 23.13
C SER A 124 -16.03 -43.21 23.38
N ALA A 125 -16.00 -44.28 22.59
CA ALA A 125 -17.07 -45.24 22.43
C ALA A 125 -17.70 -45.76 23.74
N PHE A 126 -18.99 -45.47 23.93
CA PHE A 126 -19.90 -46.33 24.67
C PHE A 126 -21.24 -46.42 23.93
N VAL A 127 -21.96 -47.53 24.11
CA VAL A 127 -23.17 -47.94 23.36
C VAL A 127 -22.91 -48.50 21.95
N LEU A 128 -22.56 -49.80 21.87
CA LEU A 128 -23.09 -50.69 20.82
C LEU A 128 -23.08 -52.18 21.22
N LEU A 129 -23.71 -52.52 22.36
CA LEU A 129 -24.14 -53.88 22.65
C LEU A 129 -25.60 -53.88 23.15
N LYS A 130 -26.53 -54.20 22.24
CA LYS A 130 -27.78 -54.86 22.60
C LYS A 130 -27.63 -56.36 22.32
N PRO A 131 -28.02 -57.26 23.22
CA PRO A 131 -27.97 -58.69 22.94
C PRO A 131 -28.94 -59.05 21.82
N LYS A 132 -28.49 -59.88 20.87
CA LYS A 132 -29.38 -60.59 19.95
C LYS A 132 -30.14 -61.65 20.74
N GLN A 133 -31.45 -61.78 20.50
CA GLN A 133 -32.20 -62.96 20.94
C GLN A 133 -31.82 -64.19 20.13
N ASP A 134 -31.99 -65.35 20.76
CA ASP A 134 -31.48 -66.65 20.32
C ASP A 134 -32.14 -67.18 19.05
N GLN A 135 -31.32 -67.70 18.13
CA GLN A 135 -31.68 -68.85 17.30
C GLN A 135 -30.46 -69.76 17.10
N ALA A 136 -30.43 -70.86 17.87
CA ALA A 136 -29.66 -72.06 17.55
C ALA A 136 -30.56 -73.27 17.81
N ALA A 137 -31.13 -73.83 16.73
CA ALA A 137 -31.83 -75.10 16.80
C ALA A 137 -30.83 -76.20 17.21
N GLY A 138 -31.24 -77.08 18.12
CA GLY A 138 -30.29 -77.93 18.84
C GLY A 138 -29.80 -79.14 18.05
N GLN A 139 -28.73 -79.77 18.58
CA GLN A 139 -28.50 -81.20 18.42
C GLN A 139 -27.89 -81.78 19.70
N GLN A 140 -28.62 -82.75 20.26
CA GLN A 140 -28.19 -83.84 21.14
C GLN A 140 -27.31 -83.51 22.36
N ALA A 141 -27.98 -83.34 23.51
CA ALA A 141 -27.42 -83.75 24.78
C ALA A 141 -27.33 -85.29 24.87
N SER A 142 -26.21 -85.81 25.35
CA SER A 142 -26.12 -87.19 25.85
C SER A 142 -25.37 -87.20 27.19
N GLY A 143 -26.04 -87.75 28.22
CA GLY A 143 -25.45 -88.30 29.44
C GLY A 143 -24.46 -87.47 30.28
N ALA A 144 -24.96 -86.53 31.12
CA ALA A 144 -24.29 -86.16 32.38
C ALA A 144 -25.31 -85.77 33.46
N LYS A 145 -25.04 -86.13 34.73
CA LYS A 145 -25.93 -85.88 35.89
C LYS A 145 -25.89 -84.41 36.33
N PRO A 146 -26.96 -83.88 36.96
CA PRO A 146 -26.99 -82.50 37.43
C PRO A 146 -26.06 -82.27 38.62
N GLY A 147 -25.01 -81.46 38.40
CA GLY A 147 -24.14 -80.91 39.45
C GLY A 147 -24.41 -79.42 39.64
N LYS A 148 -24.41 -78.98 40.91
CA LYS A 148 -24.47 -77.60 41.44
C LYS A 148 -24.47 -76.45 40.41
N LYS A 149 -25.50 -75.59 40.46
CA LYS A 149 -25.42 -74.23 39.90
C LYS A 149 -24.25 -73.47 40.55
N ASP A 150 -23.39 -72.86 39.74
CA ASP A 150 -22.26 -72.06 40.23
C ASP A 150 -22.73 -70.72 40.78
N GLN A 151 -23.10 -70.71 42.07
CA GLN A 151 -23.48 -69.51 42.82
C GLN A 151 -22.39 -68.41 42.77
N LYS A 152 -21.13 -68.82 42.63
CA LYS A 152 -19.98 -67.94 42.42
C LYS A 152 -20.11 -67.06 41.17
N ALA A 153 -20.63 -67.60 40.06
CA ALA A 153 -20.83 -66.84 38.83
C ALA A 153 -21.98 -65.82 38.93
N GLU A 154 -23.00 -66.13 39.73
CA GLU A 154 -24.15 -65.25 39.96
C GLU A 154 -23.78 -64.07 40.88
N ASP A 155 -22.94 -64.29 41.89
CA ASP A 155 -22.43 -63.23 42.76
C ASP A 155 -21.36 -62.35 42.06
N GLU A 156 -20.54 -62.94 41.18
CA GLU A 156 -19.59 -62.19 40.35
C GLU A 156 -20.32 -61.31 39.32
N ALA A 157 -21.43 -61.77 38.73
CA ALA A 157 -22.27 -60.96 37.86
C ALA A 157 -22.93 -59.77 38.58
N LYS A 158 -23.40 -59.95 39.83
CA LYS A 158 -23.91 -58.84 40.65
C LYS A 158 -22.84 -57.80 40.94
N ARG A 159 -21.63 -58.25 41.29
CA ARG A 159 -20.47 -57.35 41.54
C ARG A 159 -20.15 -56.51 40.30
N VAL A 160 -20.10 -57.11 39.11
CA VAL A 160 -19.84 -56.38 37.87
C VAL A 160 -20.95 -55.36 37.56
N ALA A 161 -22.22 -55.70 37.76
CA ALA A 161 -23.33 -54.77 37.57
C ALA A 161 -23.26 -53.55 38.51
N GLU A 162 -22.81 -53.72 39.75
CA GLU A 162 -22.62 -52.62 40.70
C GLU A 162 -21.42 -51.72 40.32
N LEU A 163 -20.33 -52.31 39.82
CA LEU A 163 -19.20 -51.57 39.26
C LEU A 163 -19.60 -50.77 38.01
N GLU A 164 -20.42 -51.34 37.11
CA GLU A 164 -20.96 -50.65 35.94
C GLU A 164 -21.87 -49.47 36.31
N ASN A 165 -22.75 -49.63 37.30
CA ASN A 165 -23.59 -48.54 37.79
C ASN A 165 -22.77 -47.37 38.35
N ARG A 166 -21.69 -47.67 39.11
CA ARG A 166 -20.79 -46.65 39.66
C ARG A 166 -19.96 -45.96 38.58
N LEU A 167 -19.52 -46.70 37.56
CA LEU A 167 -18.85 -46.12 36.38
C LEU A 167 -19.79 -45.19 35.59
N ALA A 168 -21.05 -45.56 35.42
CA ALA A 168 -22.06 -44.70 34.81
C ALA A 168 -22.31 -43.42 35.62
N ALA A 169 -22.33 -43.52 36.97
CA ALA A 169 -22.43 -42.35 37.85
C ALA A 169 -21.21 -41.42 37.73
N ALA A 170 -19.99 -41.96 37.63
CA ALA A 170 -18.79 -41.16 37.39
C ALA A 170 -18.86 -40.40 36.05
N ALA A 171 -19.24 -41.08 34.97
CA ALA A 171 -19.40 -40.46 33.65
C ALA A 171 -20.51 -39.38 33.64
N ALA A 172 -21.60 -39.57 34.39
CA ALA A 172 -22.63 -38.55 34.58
C ALA A 172 -22.09 -37.33 35.34
N ALA A 173 -21.33 -37.54 36.42
CA ALA A 173 -20.69 -36.45 37.17
C ALA A 173 -19.69 -35.65 36.32
N VAL A 174 -18.90 -36.29 35.44
CA VAL A 174 -18.06 -35.58 34.45
C VAL A 174 -18.90 -34.70 33.54
N LYS A 175 -20.02 -35.23 33.02
CA LYS A 175 -20.95 -34.48 32.15
C LYS A 175 -21.59 -33.28 32.87
N GLU A 176 -21.83 -33.39 34.17
CA GLU A 176 -22.30 -32.30 35.04
C GLU A 176 -21.17 -31.36 35.52
N SER A 177 -19.94 -31.52 35.01
CA SER A 177 -18.74 -30.75 35.41
C SER A 177 -18.34 -30.90 36.89
N LYS A 178 -18.82 -31.95 37.56
CA LYS A 178 -18.53 -32.29 38.96
C LYS A 178 -17.24 -33.11 39.06
N PHE A 179 -16.14 -32.59 38.48
CA PHE A 179 -14.90 -33.33 38.28
C PHE A 179 -14.29 -33.91 39.58
N LYS A 180 -14.41 -33.22 40.73
CA LYS A 180 -13.93 -33.75 42.02
C LYS A 180 -14.73 -34.96 42.53
N GLU A 181 -16.02 -35.01 42.24
CA GLU A 181 -16.90 -36.12 42.62
C GLU A 181 -16.63 -37.32 41.71
N ALA A 182 -16.57 -37.09 40.40
CA ALA A 182 -16.18 -38.07 39.40
C ALA A 182 -14.80 -38.70 39.69
N LEU A 183 -13.79 -37.86 39.96
CA LEU A 183 -12.42 -38.28 40.32
C LEU A 183 -12.41 -39.28 41.48
N LYS A 184 -13.15 -38.96 42.56
CA LYS A 184 -13.25 -39.84 43.73
C LYS A 184 -13.88 -41.19 43.37
N ILE A 185 -14.88 -41.21 42.50
CA ILE A 185 -15.53 -42.46 42.05
C ILE A 185 -14.56 -43.29 41.20
N TYR A 186 -13.86 -42.67 40.23
CA TYR A 186 -12.85 -43.35 39.40
C TYR A 186 -11.71 -43.96 40.24
N GLN A 187 -11.16 -43.20 41.20
CA GLN A 187 -10.14 -43.69 42.14
C GLN A 187 -10.62 -44.87 42.97
N THR A 188 -11.86 -44.82 43.49
CA THR A 188 -12.42 -45.94 44.26
C THR A 188 -12.54 -47.19 43.37
N LEU A 189 -13.07 -47.05 42.15
CA LEU A 189 -13.19 -48.15 41.20
C LEU A 189 -11.84 -48.76 40.79
N LEU A 190 -10.78 -47.96 40.72
CA LEU A 190 -9.41 -48.44 40.47
C LEU A 190 -8.87 -49.31 41.61
N THR A 191 -9.15 -48.95 42.88
CA THR A 191 -8.73 -49.78 44.03
C THR A 191 -9.39 -51.16 44.06
N GLU A 192 -10.58 -51.31 43.47
CA GLU A 192 -11.33 -52.57 43.43
C GLU A 192 -10.84 -53.55 42.33
N SER A 193 -9.75 -53.20 41.64
CA SER A 193 -9.01 -54.08 40.71
C SER A 193 -9.84 -54.58 39.51
N TRP A 194 -10.72 -53.74 38.96
CA TRP A 194 -11.55 -54.09 37.82
C TRP A 194 -10.78 -54.07 36.49
N LYS A 195 -10.02 -55.15 36.24
CA LYS A 195 -9.08 -55.28 35.11
C LYS A 195 -9.70 -55.02 33.74
N GLU A 196 -10.94 -55.43 33.49
CA GLU A 196 -11.58 -55.27 32.16
C GLU A 196 -11.84 -53.80 31.78
N LYS A 197 -11.90 -52.89 32.76
CA LYS A 197 -12.14 -51.46 32.55
C LYS A 197 -11.00 -50.57 33.03
N GLU A 198 -9.87 -51.12 33.46
CA GLU A 198 -8.74 -50.38 34.03
C GLU A 198 -8.34 -49.16 33.16
N MET A 199 -8.17 -49.34 31.85
CA MET A 199 -7.82 -48.25 30.93
C MET A 199 -8.89 -47.16 30.82
N VAL A 200 -10.18 -47.54 30.92
CA VAL A 200 -11.32 -46.60 30.89
C VAL A 200 -11.37 -45.78 32.18
N LEU A 201 -11.09 -46.42 33.32
CA LEU A 201 -11.05 -45.78 34.63
C LEU A 201 -9.89 -44.78 34.75
N ILE A 202 -8.68 -45.18 34.34
CA ILE A 202 -7.48 -44.30 34.33
C ILE A 202 -7.72 -43.07 33.44
N PHE A 203 -8.32 -43.24 32.26
CA PHE A 203 -8.62 -42.11 31.38
C PHE A 203 -9.70 -41.19 31.94
N GLY A 204 -10.72 -41.74 32.62
CA GLY A 204 -11.71 -40.93 33.35
C GLY A 204 -11.08 -40.14 34.51
N GLU A 205 -10.10 -40.72 35.20
CA GLU A 205 -9.29 -40.03 36.21
C GLU A 205 -8.49 -38.88 35.57
N GLY A 206 -7.77 -39.15 34.48
CA GLY A 206 -7.00 -38.17 33.72
C GLY A 206 -7.86 -37.02 33.15
N GLU A 207 -9.06 -37.31 32.63
CA GLU A 207 -10.01 -36.29 32.18
C GLU A 207 -10.49 -35.41 33.34
N CYS A 208 -10.67 -35.96 34.54
CA CYS A 208 -10.99 -35.16 35.72
C CYS A 208 -9.80 -34.26 36.11
N TYR A 209 -8.57 -34.78 36.13
CA TYR A 209 -7.37 -33.98 36.42
C TYR A 209 -7.16 -32.85 35.40
N GLU A 210 -7.33 -33.09 34.09
CA GLU A 210 -7.17 -32.07 33.06
C GLU A 210 -8.17 -30.92 33.25
N ASN A 211 -9.44 -31.23 33.54
CA ASN A 211 -10.45 -30.21 33.82
C ASN A 211 -10.23 -29.48 35.16
N LEU A 212 -9.58 -30.14 36.13
CA LEU A 212 -9.11 -29.52 37.38
C LEU A 212 -7.80 -28.73 37.24
N LYS A 213 -7.23 -28.65 36.03
CA LYS A 213 -5.93 -28.02 35.70
C LYS A 213 -4.72 -28.68 36.37
N GLN A 214 -4.85 -29.95 36.75
CA GLN A 214 -3.78 -30.80 37.27
C GLN A 214 -3.06 -31.50 36.10
N ASP A 215 -2.41 -30.70 35.26
CA ASP A 215 -1.84 -31.13 33.98
C ASP A 215 -0.74 -32.21 34.11
N ASP A 216 -0.08 -32.36 35.27
CA ASP A 216 0.92 -33.41 35.50
C ASP A 216 0.27 -34.77 35.81
N ASP A 217 -0.74 -34.78 36.69
CA ASP A 217 -1.51 -35.99 37.02
C ASP A 217 -2.28 -36.49 35.78
N ALA A 218 -2.92 -35.58 35.04
CA ALA A 218 -3.60 -35.91 33.78
C ALA A 218 -2.66 -36.51 32.73
N LEU A 219 -1.46 -35.93 32.57
CA LEU A 219 -0.47 -36.41 31.61
C LEU A 219 0.03 -37.81 31.98
N LYS A 220 0.27 -38.07 33.27
CA LYS A 220 0.67 -39.38 33.81
C LYS A 220 -0.38 -40.44 33.54
N ASP A 221 -1.66 -40.15 33.77
CA ASP A 221 -2.75 -41.10 33.51
C ASP A 221 -2.93 -41.38 32.02
N TYR A 222 -2.84 -40.35 31.17
CA TYR A 222 -2.87 -40.57 29.71
C TYR A 222 -1.66 -41.36 29.21
N GLN A 223 -0.46 -41.15 29.77
CA GLN A 223 0.71 -41.97 29.48
C GLN A 223 0.50 -43.42 29.92
N LYS A 224 -0.05 -43.68 31.11
CA LYS A 224 -0.40 -45.02 31.59
C LYS A 224 -1.41 -45.72 30.68
N CYS A 225 -2.42 -45.02 30.15
CA CYS A 225 -3.34 -45.57 29.14
C CYS A 225 -2.64 -45.96 27.83
N ILE A 226 -1.58 -45.24 27.43
CA ILE A 226 -0.77 -45.54 26.24
C ILE A 226 0.13 -46.76 26.51
N GLU A 227 0.76 -46.83 27.68
CA GLU A 227 1.60 -47.96 28.12
C GLU A 227 0.83 -49.28 28.24
N LEU A 228 -0.41 -49.23 28.76
CA LEU A 228 -1.33 -50.36 28.78
C LEU A 228 -1.83 -50.76 27.38
N GLY A 229 -1.54 -49.97 26.35
CA GLY A 229 -1.77 -50.32 24.95
C GLY A 229 -3.24 -50.21 24.52
N TRP A 230 -3.94 -49.13 24.87
CA TRP A 230 -5.35 -48.95 24.51
C TRP A 230 -5.55 -48.70 22.99
N LYS A 231 -5.70 -49.78 22.22
CA LYS A 231 -5.78 -49.77 20.74
C LYS A 231 -7.07 -49.20 20.15
N GLU A 232 -8.10 -48.99 20.96
CA GLU A 232 -9.44 -48.61 20.50
C GLU A 232 -9.71 -47.10 20.63
N ASN A 233 -8.90 -46.38 21.42
CA ASN A 233 -9.15 -44.99 21.79
C ASN A 233 -7.94 -44.09 21.45
N PRO A 234 -8.04 -43.17 20.48
CA PRO A 234 -6.97 -42.23 20.17
C PRO A 234 -6.82 -41.10 21.21
N GLN A 235 -7.83 -40.87 22.07
CA GLN A 235 -7.87 -39.70 22.94
C GLN A 235 -6.72 -39.58 23.97
N PRO A 236 -6.22 -40.66 24.63
CA PRO A 236 -5.06 -40.55 25.52
C PRO A 236 -3.83 -39.97 24.81
N HIS A 237 -3.56 -40.41 23.59
CA HIS A 237 -2.47 -39.89 22.76
C HIS A 237 -2.68 -38.40 22.41
N LEU A 238 -3.89 -38.05 21.96
CA LEU A 238 -4.24 -36.68 21.55
C LEU A 238 -4.15 -35.68 22.72
N ARG A 239 -4.69 -36.05 23.89
CA ARG A 239 -4.68 -35.21 25.10
C ARG A 239 -3.28 -35.10 25.69
N SER A 240 -2.55 -36.23 25.80
CA SER A 240 -1.14 -36.25 26.23
C SER A 240 -0.25 -35.34 25.36
N ALA A 241 -0.36 -35.45 24.03
CA ALA A 241 0.39 -34.62 23.10
C ALA A 241 0.08 -33.11 23.24
N LYS A 242 -1.20 -32.74 23.43
CA LYS A 242 -1.60 -31.34 23.67
C LYS A 242 -1.03 -30.79 24.98
N LEU A 243 -1.07 -31.57 26.07
CA LEU A 243 -0.49 -31.19 27.35
C LEU A 243 1.04 -31.04 27.27
N LEU A 244 1.74 -31.92 26.54
CA LEU A 244 3.18 -31.79 26.28
C LEU A 244 3.51 -30.54 25.46
N ALA A 245 2.73 -30.25 24.41
CA ALA A 245 2.91 -29.05 23.60
C ALA A 245 2.69 -27.76 24.42
N LYS A 246 1.68 -27.75 25.30
CA LYS A 246 1.41 -26.68 26.27
C LYS A 246 2.56 -26.46 27.26
N LYS A 247 3.28 -27.53 27.62
CA LYS A 247 4.49 -27.52 28.48
C LYS A 247 5.79 -27.30 27.69
N GLU A 248 5.70 -26.79 26.46
CA GLU A 248 6.82 -26.55 25.52
C GLU A 248 7.65 -27.79 25.13
N LYS A 249 7.25 -29.00 25.55
CA LYS A 249 7.88 -30.30 25.22
C LYS A 249 7.51 -30.77 23.81
N LYS A 250 7.83 -29.94 22.81
CA LYS A 250 7.42 -30.13 21.40
C LYS A 250 7.91 -31.45 20.80
N GLU A 251 9.14 -31.87 21.10
CA GLU A 251 9.68 -33.14 20.58
C GLU A 251 8.99 -34.39 21.17
N GLU A 252 8.67 -34.37 22.47
CA GLU A 252 7.94 -35.46 23.12
C GLU A 252 6.52 -35.55 22.55
N SER A 253 5.85 -34.39 22.40
CA SER A 253 4.53 -34.28 21.75
C SER A 253 4.55 -34.85 20.33
N LEU A 254 5.55 -34.48 19.51
CA LEU A 254 5.66 -34.96 18.13
C LEU A 254 5.84 -36.48 18.06
N LYS A 255 6.71 -37.06 18.91
CA LYS A 255 6.93 -38.52 18.98
C LYS A 255 5.66 -39.29 19.38
N ILE A 256 4.83 -38.73 20.27
CA ILE A 256 3.53 -39.33 20.62
C ILE A 256 2.56 -39.23 19.44
N LEU A 257 2.48 -38.08 18.78
CA LEU A 257 1.58 -37.88 17.63
C LEU A 257 1.97 -38.74 16.41
N GLU A 258 3.27 -38.91 16.11
CA GLU A 258 3.76 -39.81 15.06
C GLU A 258 3.31 -41.26 15.32
N LYS A 259 3.60 -41.81 16.51
CA LYS A 259 3.15 -43.17 16.90
C LYS A 259 1.64 -43.34 16.92
N ALA A 260 0.92 -42.33 17.43
CA ALA A 260 -0.54 -42.34 17.44
C ALA A 260 -1.12 -42.33 16.03
N ARG A 261 -0.47 -41.65 15.08
CA ARG A 261 -0.89 -41.62 13.68
C ARG A 261 -0.70 -42.97 12.98
N GLU A 262 0.33 -43.74 13.35
CA GLU A 262 0.52 -45.12 12.89
C GLU A 262 -0.56 -46.05 13.45
N ALA A 263 -0.91 -45.92 14.73
CA ALA A 263 -1.96 -46.73 15.37
C ALA A 263 -3.38 -46.35 14.92
N PHE A 264 -3.63 -45.07 14.61
CA PHE A 264 -4.93 -44.53 14.21
C PHE A 264 -4.87 -43.74 12.89
N PRO A 265 -4.63 -44.40 11.72
CA PRO A 265 -4.40 -43.70 10.45
C PRO A 265 -5.57 -42.86 9.93
N SER A 266 -6.80 -43.17 10.36
CA SER A 266 -8.02 -42.50 9.93
C SER A 266 -8.51 -41.40 10.90
N ASP A 267 -7.83 -41.19 12.04
CA ASP A 267 -8.29 -40.21 13.04
C ASP A 267 -7.96 -38.77 12.61
N ILE A 268 -8.99 -37.98 12.28
CA ILE A 268 -8.86 -36.60 11.80
C ILE A 268 -8.25 -35.67 12.87
N PRO A 269 -8.67 -35.71 14.16
CA PRO A 269 -8.04 -34.91 15.21
C PRO A 269 -6.53 -35.14 15.37
N LEU A 270 -6.07 -36.39 15.44
CA LEU A 270 -4.65 -36.74 15.53
C LEU A 270 -3.88 -36.27 14.30
N GLY A 271 -4.40 -36.53 13.09
CA GLY A 271 -3.78 -36.04 11.85
C GLY A 271 -3.64 -34.52 11.83
N THR A 272 -4.67 -33.80 12.29
CA THR A 272 -4.67 -32.34 12.37
C THR A 272 -3.64 -31.83 13.38
N GLN A 273 -3.58 -32.40 14.59
CA GLN A 273 -2.59 -31.99 15.60
C GLN A 273 -1.16 -32.33 15.18
N LEU A 274 -0.94 -33.48 14.54
CA LEU A 274 0.37 -33.83 13.97
C LEU A 274 0.80 -32.85 12.87
N ALA A 275 -0.11 -32.48 11.97
CA ALA A 275 0.16 -31.48 10.93
C ALA A 275 0.54 -30.11 11.53
N LEU A 276 -0.18 -29.66 12.58
CA LEU A 276 0.15 -28.42 13.30
C LEU A 276 1.51 -28.51 14.02
N ALA A 277 1.83 -29.63 14.69
CA ALA A 277 3.12 -29.85 15.33
C ALA A 277 4.29 -29.87 14.31
N TYR A 278 4.06 -30.35 13.10
CA TYR A 278 5.01 -30.23 12.00
C TYR A 278 5.18 -28.77 11.51
N VAL A 279 4.11 -27.97 11.46
CA VAL A 279 4.22 -26.52 11.16
C VAL A 279 5.05 -25.80 12.21
N ASP A 280 4.76 -26.04 13.50
CA ASP A 280 5.45 -25.40 14.64
C ASP A 280 6.92 -25.80 14.78
N SER A 281 7.33 -26.93 14.17
CA SER A 281 8.72 -27.40 14.08
C SER A 281 9.37 -27.11 12.72
N GLY A 282 8.71 -26.36 11.84
CA GLY A 282 9.24 -25.98 10.52
C GLY A 282 9.25 -27.11 9.47
N GLN A 283 8.74 -28.31 9.80
CA GLN A 283 8.68 -29.48 8.92
C GLN A 283 7.50 -29.39 7.94
N THR A 284 7.50 -28.35 7.10
CA THR A 284 6.39 -28.00 6.19
C THR A 284 6.01 -29.12 5.21
N ASP A 285 6.96 -29.94 4.77
CA ASP A 285 6.71 -31.10 3.91
C ASP A 285 5.86 -32.17 4.59
N LYS A 286 6.20 -32.52 5.84
CA LYS A 286 5.43 -33.49 6.61
C LYS A 286 4.05 -32.94 6.99
N ALA A 287 3.95 -31.64 7.30
CA ALA A 287 2.68 -30.97 7.54
C ALA A 287 1.74 -31.05 6.31
N ALA A 288 2.26 -30.72 5.12
CA ALA A 288 1.51 -30.83 3.88
C ALA A 288 1.07 -32.28 3.58
N ALA A 289 1.94 -33.26 3.83
CA ALA A 289 1.62 -34.68 3.66
C ALA A 289 0.49 -35.14 4.61
N GLU A 290 0.48 -34.72 5.88
CA GLU A 290 -0.61 -35.04 6.80
C GLU A 290 -1.92 -34.34 6.44
N PHE A 291 -1.91 -33.04 6.11
CA PHE A 291 -3.13 -32.37 5.63
C PHE A 291 -3.69 -33.02 4.36
N LYS A 292 -2.83 -33.53 3.46
CA LYS A 292 -3.25 -34.28 2.27
C LYS A 292 -3.95 -35.61 2.62
N LYS A 293 -3.56 -36.29 3.70
CA LYS A 293 -4.17 -37.55 4.17
C LYS A 293 -5.54 -37.35 4.82
N ILE A 294 -5.78 -36.22 5.47
CA ILE A 294 -7.04 -35.95 6.20
C ILE A 294 -8.23 -35.80 5.24
N GLY A 295 -8.00 -35.27 4.04
CA GLY A 295 -9.06 -34.97 3.07
C GLY A 295 -9.67 -33.59 3.29
N LYS A 296 -9.78 -32.81 2.20
CA LYS A 296 -10.23 -31.40 2.26
C LYS A 296 -11.65 -31.19 2.83
N SER A 297 -12.48 -32.22 2.80
CA SER A 297 -13.82 -32.27 3.42
C SER A 297 -13.78 -32.04 4.93
N ASP A 298 -12.73 -32.48 5.60
CA ASP A 298 -12.70 -32.68 7.05
C ASP A 298 -11.79 -31.68 7.77
N ILE A 299 -11.14 -30.80 7.01
CA ILE A 299 -10.29 -29.70 7.50
C ILE A 299 -11.14 -28.43 7.71
N SER A 300 -10.87 -27.70 8.80
CA SER A 300 -11.50 -26.40 9.10
C SER A 300 -11.02 -25.28 8.15
N LEU A 301 -11.71 -24.14 8.13
CA LEU A 301 -11.33 -23.01 7.28
C LEU A 301 -9.92 -22.47 7.61
N GLU A 302 -9.57 -22.35 8.88
CA GLU A 302 -8.24 -21.86 9.31
C GLU A 302 -7.14 -22.82 8.86
N ASN A 303 -7.36 -24.13 9.08
CA ASN A 303 -6.40 -25.16 8.71
C ASN A 303 -6.29 -25.34 7.18
N LEU A 304 -7.36 -25.09 6.42
CA LEU A 304 -7.30 -25.01 4.95
C LEU A 304 -6.51 -23.78 4.49
N LYS A 305 -6.77 -22.58 5.06
CA LYS A 305 -5.99 -21.35 4.78
C LYS A 305 -4.50 -21.59 5.11
N LEU A 306 -4.19 -22.25 6.22
CA LEU A 306 -2.84 -22.65 6.60
C LEU A 306 -2.22 -23.63 5.59
N TYR A 307 -2.91 -24.71 5.22
CA TYR A 307 -2.42 -25.69 4.25
C TYR A 307 -2.17 -25.05 2.87
N CYS A 308 -3.05 -24.17 2.39
CA CYS A 308 -2.80 -23.35 1.20
C CYS A 308 -1.54 -22.49 1.31
N SER A 309 -1.24 -21.91 2.48
CA SER A 309 -0.03 -21.11 2.69
C SER A 309 1.25 -21.95 2.65
N ILE A 310 1.19 -23.21 3.12
CA ILE A 310 2.30 -24.17 3.05
C ILE A 310 2.56 -24.55 1.59
N LEU A 311 1.52 -24.89 0.84
CA LEU A 311 1.61 -25.21 -0.59
C LEU A 311 2.18 -24.04 -1.40
N GLN A 312 1.81 -22.80 -1.09
CA GLN A 312 2.40 -21.60 -1.72
C GLN A 312 3.90 -21.45 -1.42
N LYS A 313 4.34 -21.65 -0.17
CA LYS A 313 5.77 -21.64 0.19
C LYS A 313 6.56 -22.71 -0.56
N LYS A 314 5.93 -23.84 -0.86
CA LYS A 314 6.47 -24.93 -1.68
C LYS A 314 6.38 -24.69 -3.20
N GLN A 315 5.86 -23.54 -3.64
CA GLN A 315 5.59 -23.22 -5.05
C GLN A 315 4.53 -24.12 -5.73
N GLU A 316 3.78 -24.92 -4.97
CA GLU A 316 2.68 -25.78 -5.45
C GLU A 316 1.39 -24.97 -5.67
N LYS A 317 1.48 -23.90 -6.50
CA LYS A 317 0.44 -22.87 -6.68
C LYS A 317 -0.91 -23.43 -7.13
N ASP A 318 -0.94 -24.38 -8.06
CA ASP A 318 -2.20 -24.96 -8.57
C ASP A 318 -2.96 -25.72 -7.48
N GLN A 319 -2.26 -26.53 -6.67
CA GLN A 319 -2.88 -27.23 -5.53
C GLN A 319 -3.42 -26.25 -4.49
N ALA A 320 -2.67 -25.17 -4.19
CA ALA A 320 -3.13 -24.11 -3.30
C ALA A 320 -4.37 -23.39 -3.87
N LYS A 321 -4.39 -23.10 -5.18
CA LYS A 321 -5.51 -22.48 -5.88
C LYS A 321 -6.77 -23.36 -5.81
N GLU A 322 -6.67 -24.64 -6.16
CA GLU A 322 -7.80 -25.57 -6.08
C GLU A 322 -8.36 -25.68 -4.64
N LEU A 323 -7.48 -25.68 -3.64
CA LEU A 323 -7.86 -25.76 -2.25
C LEU A 323 -8.54 -24.47 -1.75
N TYR A 324 -8.10 -23.30 -2.21
CA TYR A 324 -8.81 -22.04 -1.96
C TYR A 324 -10.17 -21.98 -2.67
N ILE A 325 -10.29 -22.45 -3.92
CA ILE A 325 -11.58 -22.53 -4.64
C ILE A 325 -12.55 -23.45 -3.90
N TYR A 326 -12.05 -24.55 -3.33
CA TYR A 326 -12.84 -25.44 -2.49
C TYR A 326 -13.29 -24.75 -1.19
N ALA A 327 -12.35 -24.12 -0.46
CA ALA A 327 -12.64 -23.42 0.79
C ALA A 327 -13.60 -22.24 0.59
N SER A 328 -13.43 -21.45 -0.47
CA SER A 328 -14.26 -20.28 -0.76
C SER A 328 -15.72 -20.68 -1.02
N LYS A 329 -15.95 -21.79 -1.73
CA LYS A 329 -17.30 -22.32 -2.01
C LYS A 329 -17.94 -22.98 -0.80
N LYS A 330 -17.19 -23.77 -0.03
CA LYS A 330 -17.70 -24.47 1.17
C LYS A 330 -18.06 -23.50 2.30
N PHE A 331 -17.19 -22.53 2.58
CA PHE A 331 -17.31 -21.62 3.72
C PHE A 331 -17.84 -20.24 3.34
N LYS A 332 -18.11 -19.97 2.05
CA LYS A 332 -18.57 -18.68 1.52
C LYS A 332 -17.62 -17.52 1.88
N ASP A 333 -16.33 -17.83 1.89
CA ASP A 333 -15.26 -16.95 2.39
C ASP A 333 -14.65 -16.11 1.25
N LEU A 334 -14.73 -14.79 1.39
CA LEU A 334 -14.23 -13.83 0.39
C LEU A 334 -12.70 -13.88 0.25
N ASP A 335 -11.95 -13.99 1.37
CA ASP A 335 -10.50 -14.03 1.32
C ASP A 335 -10.00 -15.23 0.51
N CYS A 336 -10.66 -16.39 0.64
CA CYS A 336 -10.38 -17.58 -0.16
C CYS A 336 -10.69 -17.35 -1.66
N PHE A 337 -11.77 -16.63 -2.01
CA PHE A 337 -12.02 -16.27 -3.42
C PHE A 337 -10.94 -15.34 -3.97
N MET A 338 -10.56 -14.30 -3.21
CA MET A 338 -9.49 -13.37 -3.60
C MET A 338 -8.13 -14.07 -3.72
N SER A 339 -7.81 -14.96 -2.79
CA SER A 339 -6.56 -15.77 -2.80
C SER A 339 -6.50 -16.72 -3.99
N ALA A 340 -7.62 -17.39 -4.33
CA ALA A 340 -7.70 -18.21 -5.54
C ALA A 340 -7.52 -17.38 -6.82
N ALA A 341 -8.14 -16.20 -6.90
CA ALA A 341 -7.99 -15.28 -8.03
C ALA A 341 -6.56 -14.73 -8.15
N LEU A 342 -5.89 -14.44 -7.03
CA LEU A 342 -4.50 -14.00 -7.00
C LEU A 342 -3.54 -15.07 -7.56
N LEU A 343 -3.76 -16.34 -7.20
CA LEU A 343 -2.95 -17.48 -7.63
C LEU A 343 -3.21 -17.97 -9.08
N SER A 344 -4.25 -17.47 -9.75
CA SER A 344 -4.44 -17.76 -11.17
C SER A 344 -3.53 -16.88 -12.04
N ASP A 345 -2.98 -17.44 -13.12
CA ASP A 345 -2.29 -16.67 -14.17
C ASP A 345 -3.24 -16.22 -15.30
N LYS A 346 -4.52 -16.67 -15.29
CA LYS A 346 -5.50 -16.42 -16.37
C LYS A 346 -6.46 -15.28 -15.97
N PRO A 347 -6.42 -14.10 -16.62
CA PRO A 347 -7.24 -12.95 -16.21
C PRO A 347 -8.74 -13.23 -16.15
N GLN A 348 -9.27 -14.00 -17.10
CA GLN A 348 -10.71 -14.35 -17.10
C GLN A 348 -11.08 -15.30 -15.95
N GLU A 349 -10.21 -16.23 -15.54
CA GLU A 349 -10.46 -17.10 -14.38
C GLU A 349 -10.58 -16.28 -13.09
N LYS A 350 -9.80 -15.18 -12.95
CA LYS A 350 -9.91 -14.25 -11.81
C LYS A 350 -11.29 -13.58 -11.76
N ILE A 351 -11.75 -13.09 -12.91
CA ILE A 351 -13.06 -12.44 -13.08
C ILE A 351 -14.18 -13.45 -12.77
N ASP A 352 -14.07 -14.68 -13.28
CA ASP A 352 -15.08 -15.74 -13.08
C ASP A 352 -15.16 -16.20 -11.62
N LEU A 353 -14.03 -16.26 -10.91
CA LEU A 353 -13.98 -16.54 -9.47
C LEU A 353 -14.63 -15.43 -8.64
N MET A 354 -14.42 -14.17 -9.00
CA MET A 354 -15.04 -13.04 -8.30
C MET A 354 -16.54 -12.92 -8.61
N ASN A 355 -16.97 -13.18 -9.85
CA ASN A 355 -18.39 -13.30 -10.19
C ASN A 355 -19.06 -14.45 -9.40
N GLN A 356 -18.37 -15.58 -9.20
CA GLN A 356 -18.85 -16.65 -8.31
C GLN A 356 -18.93 -16.21 -6.85
N ALA A 357 -17.98 -15.39 -6.36
CA ALA A 357 -18.04 -14.87 -4.99
C ALA A 357 -19.33 -14.06 -4.77
N LEU A 358 -19.67 -13.16 -5.69
CA LEU A 358 -20.86 -12.29 -5.59
C LEU A 358 -22.20 -13.04 -5.49
N THR A 359 -22.27 -14.31 -5.92
CA THR A 359 -23.50 -15.12 -5.82
C THR A 359 -23.62 -15.89 -4.49
N VAL A 360 -22.55 -16.02 -3.70
CA VAL A 360 -22.53 -16.87 -2.50
C VAL A 360 -22.17 -16.15 -1.19
N ILE A 361 -21.45 -15.03 -1.24
CA ILE A 361 -21.02 -14.29 -0.05
C ILE A 361 -22.13 -13.42 0.57
N GLU A 362 -21.95 -13.08 1.84
CA GLU A 362 -22.81 -12.19 2.62
C GLU A 362 -22.85 -10.77 2.02
N GLU A 363 -23.98 -10.08 2.13
CA GLU A 363 -24.22 -8.76 1.50
C GLU A 363 -23.17 -7.71 1.91
N ASN A 364 -22.83 -7.67 3.21
CA ASN A 364 -21.83 -6.78 3.80
C ASN A 364 -20.40 -6.94 3.23
N LYS A 365 -20.12 -8.05 2.52
CA LYS A 365 -18.84 -8.33 1.87
C LYS A 365 -18.89 -8.09 0.36
N LYS A 366 -20.07 -7.91 -0.24
CA LYS A 366 -20.21 -7.74 -1.70
C LYS A 366 -19.57 -6.45 -2.20
N SER A 367 -19.67 -5.33 -1.49
CA SER A 367 -19.03 -4.08 -1.93
C SER A 367 -17.50 -4.24 -2.10
N ILE A 368 -16.84 -4.93 -1.17
CA ILE A 368 -15.40 -5.23 -1.26
C ILE A 368 -15.10 -6.18 -2.44
N ALA A 369 -15.91 -7.23 -2.62
CA ALA A 369 -15.78 -8.15 -3.74
C ALA A 369 -16.00 -7.47 -5.11
N ILE A 370 -16.93 -6.51 -5.19
CA ILE A 370 -17.20 -5.69 -6.37
C ILE A 370 -16.01 -4.77 -6.67
N MET A 371 -15.43 -4.12 -5.66
CA MET A 371 -14.24 -3.26 -5.84
C MET A 371 -13.05 -4.07 -6.39
N TYR A 372 -12.78 -5.25 -5.82
CA TYR A 372 -11.71 -6.12 -6.32
C TYR A 372 -12.00 -6.69 -7.73
N LEU A 373 -13.26 -7.03 -8.03
CA LEU A 373 -13.68 -7.40 -9.39
C LEU A 373 -13.48 -6.23 -10.38
N THR A 374 -13.77 -5.00 -9.95
CA THR A 374 -13.58 -3.78 -10.75
C THR A 374 -12.09 -3.59 -11.09
N GLU A 375 -11.19 -3.74 -10.11
CA GLU A 375 -9.73 -3.69 -10.35
C GLU A 375 -9.27 -4.73 -11.38
N LEU A 376 -9.76 -5.97 -11.30
CA LEU A 376 -9.45 -7.03 -12.26
C LEU A 376 -9.99 -6.72 -13.67
N LEU A 377 -11.21 -6.18 -13.78
CA LEU A 377 -11.79 -5.74 -15.05
C LEU A 377 -11.00 -4.57 -15.66
N MET A 378 -10.54 -3.63 -14.83
CA MET A 378 -9.68 -2.51 -15.24
C MET A 378 -8.31 -3.00 -15.76
N GLN A 379 -7.68 -3.95 -15.08
CA GLN A 379 -6.45 -4.60 -15.56
C GLN A 379 -6.66 -5.34 -16.89
N GLY A 380 -7.85 -5.92 -17.10
CA GLY A 380 -8.26 -6.53 -18.37
C GLY A 380 -8.72 -5.55 -19.46
N GLY A 381 -8.64 -4.23 -19.23
CA GLY A 381 -9.09 -3.20 -20.17
C GLY A 381 -10.62 -3.03 -20.29
N LYS A 382 -11.42 -3.77 -19.52
CA LYS A 382 -12.89 -3.82 -19.58
C LYS A 382 -13.53 -2.69 -18.76
N LYS A 383 -13.20 -1.43 -19.08
CA LYS A 383 -13.65 -0.25 -18.32
C LYS A 383 -15.17 -0.15 -18.17
N ASP A 384 -15.93 -0.40 -19.24
CA ASP A 384 -17.40 -0.32 -19.22
C ASP A 384 -18.06 -1.39 -18.33
N GLU A 385 -17.47 -2.59 -18.25
CA GLU A 385 -17.91 -3.61 -17.31
C GLU A 385 -17.59 -3.19 -15.88
N ALA A 386 -16.39 -2.68 -15.63
CA ALA A 386 -15.96 -2.18 -14.33
C ALA A 386 -16.89 -1.07 -13.80
N ALA A 387 -17.22 -0.09 -14.63
CA ALA A 387 -18.16 0.99 -14.32
C ALA A 387 -19.53 0.46 -13.87
N LYS A 388 -20.10 -0.52 -14.61
CA LYS A 388 -21.39 -1.16 -14.30
C LYS A 388 -21.38 -1.99 -13.02
N GLN A 389 -20.22 -2.50 -12.58
CA GLN A 389 -20.13 -3.18 -11.29
C GLN A 389 -20.18 -2.18 -10.15
N LEU A 390 -19.51 -1.03 -10.27
CA LEU A 390 -19.50 0.03 -9.26
C LEU A 390 -20.87 0.70 -9.04
N ASP A 391 -21.76 0.73 -10.05
CA ASP A 391 -23.12 1.24 -9.89
C ASP A 391 -23.94 0.54 -8.78
N LYS A 392 -23.56 -0.70 -8.45
CA LYS A 392 -24.20 -1.53 -7.42
C LYS A 392 -23.77 -1.18 -5.99
N ILE A 393 -22.74 -0.35 -5.82
CA ILE A 393 -22.26 0.11 -4.51
C ILE A 393 -22.87 1.50 -4.23
N ASN A 394 -23.32 1.73 -3.01
CA ASN A 394 -23.56 3.08 -2.51
C ASN A 394 -22.56 3.41 -1.40
N LEU A 395 -22.21 4.69 -1.25
CA LEU A 395 -21.21 5.10 -0.26
C LEU A 395 -21.59 4.68 1.18
N GLY A 396 -22.88 4.69 1.52
CA GLY A 396 -23.38 4.26 2.84
C GLY A 396 -23.23 2.77 3.14
N ASP A 397 -22.98 1.93 2.11
CA ASP A 397 -22.73 0.49 2.27
C ASP A 397 -21.23 0.20 2.57
N LEU A 398 -20.39 1.23 2.56
CA LEU A 398 -18.94 1.14 2.76
C LEU A 398 -18.56 1.59 4.18
N LYS A 399 -17.53 0.94 4.72
CA LYS A 399 -16.82 1.47 5.87
C LYS A 399 -15.97 2.69 5.47
N PRO A 400 -15.70 3.64 6.37
CA PRO A 400 -14.93 4.86 6.05
C PRO A 400 -13.60 4.58 5.34
N GLU A 401 -12.87 3.56 5.77
CA GLU A 401 -11.58 3.16 5.18
C GLU A 401 -11.65 2.68 3.71
N LYS A 402 -12.85 2.48 3.15
CA LYS A 402 -13.08 2.10 1.74
C LYS A 402 -13.76 3.16 0.88
N VAL A 403 -14.14 4.31 1.46
CA VAL A 403 -14.77 5.41 0.71
C VAL A 403 -13.80 5.99 -0.33
N THR A 404 -12.55 6.28 0.06
CA THR A 404 -11.53 6.82 -0.84
C THR A 404 -11.21 5.84 -1.99
N ASP A 405 -10.99 4.56 -1.69
CA ASP A 405 -10.75 3.52 -2.70
C ASP A 405 -11.89 3.46 -3.73
N PHE A 406 -13.15 3.45 -3.27
CA PHE A 406 -14.33 3.39 -4.13
C PHE A 406 -14.47 4.61 -5.04
N LEU A 407 -14.27 5.82 -4.50
CA LEU A 407 -14.33 7.06 -5.27
C LEU A 407 -13.20 7.12 -6.32
N LYS A 408 -11.98 6.67 -5.99
CA LYS A 408 -10.87 6.55 -6.96
C LYS A 408 -11.19 5.52 -8.05
N LEU A 409 -11.85 4.41 -7.72
CA LEU A 409 -12.32 3.42 -8.71
C LEU A 409 -13.37 4.02 -9.66
N LEU A 410 -14.28 4.86 -9.18
CA LEU A 410 -15.25 5.55 -10.05
C LEU A 410 -14.58 6.51 -11.04
N VAL A 411 -13.58 7.28 -10.60
CA VAL A 411 -12.81 8.18 -11.47
C VAL A 411 -11.99 7.39 -12.50
N THR A 412 -11.22 6.40 -12.06
CA THR A 412 -10.31 5.63 -12.95
C THR A 412 -11.06 4.76 -13.98
N SER A 413 -12.23 4.22 -13.60
CA SER A 413 -13.12 3.49 -14.52
C SER A 413 -13.89 4.40 -15.49
N GLY A 414 -13.95 5.71 -15.23
CA GLY A 414 -14.72 6.66 -16.03
C GLY A 414 -16.21 6.70 -15.69
N ASN A 415 -16.65 6.12 -14.56
CA ASN A 415 -18.04 6.26 -14.08
C ASN A 415 -18.25 7.62 -13.37
N LEU A 416 -18.11 8.69 -14.16
CA LEU A 416 -18.11 10.07 -13.66
C LEU A 416 -19.49 10.52 -13.14
N VAL A 417 -20.57 9.90 -13.62
CA VAL A 417 -21.96 10.20 -13.20
C VAL A 417 -22.21 9.69 -11.78
N LYS A 418 -21.86 8.43 -11.51
CA LYS A 418 -21.92 7.86 -10.15
C LYS A 418 -20.91 8.54 -9.23
N PHE A 419 -19.70 8.88 -9.73
CA PHE A 419 -18.74 9.70 -8.98
C PHE A 419 -19.33 11.03 -8.50
N LYS A 420 -19.88 11.87 -9.39
CA LYS A 420 -20.49 13.15 -9.00
C LYS A 420 -21.57 12.97 -7.93
N THR A 421 -22.33 11.88 -7.99
CA THR A 421 -23.42 11.60 -7.07
C THR A 421 -22.93 11.14 -5.69
N GLU A 422 -22.00 10.20 -5.64
CA GLU A 422 -21.47 9.67 -4.37
C GLU A 422 -20.48 10.65 -3.72
N TYR A 423 -19.71 11.41 -4.50
CA TYR A 423 -18.77 12.39 -3.95
C TYR A 423 -19.46 13.58 -3.28
N LYS A 424 -20.64 14.00 -3.78
CA LYS A 424 -21.48 14.99 -3.08
C LYS A 424 -21.91 14.50 -1.70
N LYS A 425 -22.13 13.19 -1.50
CA LYS A 425 -22.37 12.60 -0.17
C LYS A 425 -21.08 12.56 0.67
N ALA A 426 -19.95 12.23 0.04
CA ALA A 426 -18.64 12.20 0.71
C ALA A 426 -18.26 13.56 1.29
N ILE A 427 -18.52 14.65 0.55
CA ILE A 427 -18.31 16.04 1.01
C ILE A 427 -19.15 16.37 2.25
N GLU A 428 -20.40 15.89 2.35
CA GLU A 428 -21.22 16.13 3.54
C GLU A 428 -20.79 15.29 4.76
N LEU A 429 -20.27 14.08 4.54
CA LEU A 429 -19.87 13.15 5.60
C LEU A 429 -18.44 13.39 6.11
N PHE A 430 -17.52 13.80 5.23
CA PHE A 430 -16.09 13.94 5.52
C PHE A 430 -15.52 15.33 5.16
N PRO A 431 -16.22 16.47 5.36
CA PRO A 431 -15.82 17.78 4.83
C PRO A 431 -14.44 18.26 5.32
N LYS A 432 -13.96 17.72 6.45
CA LYS A 432 -12.67 18.07 7.06
C LYS A 432 -11.56 17.05 6.78
N ASP A 433 -11.83 15.99 6.02
CA ASP A 433 -10.83 14.99 5.63
C ASP A 433 -10.02 15.49 4.43
N PHE A 434 -9.01 16.31 4.71
CA PHE A 434 -8.10 16.84 3.70
C PHE A 434 -7.41 15.73 2.89
N PHE A 435 -7.11 14.58 3.50
CA PHE A 435 -6.46 13.47 2.83
C PHE A 435 -7.39 12.84 1.79
N LEU A 436 -8.64 12.54 2.15
CA LEU A 436 -9.66 12.06 1.21
C LEU A 436 -9.81 13.02 0.03
N HIS A 437 -10.02 14.31 0.29
CA HIS A 437 -10.20 15.29 -0.78
C HIS A 437 -8.96 15.43 -1.68
N ARG A 438 -7.74 15.33 -1.12
CA ARG A 438 -6.49 15.31 -1.88
C ARG A 438 -6.40 14.11 -2.81
N GLU A 439 -6.61 12.90 -2.29
CA GLU A 439 -6.53 11.65 -3.06
C GLU A 439 -7.56 11.61 -4.20
N ILE A 440 -8.75 12.22 -4.00
CA ILE A 440 -9.77 12.33 -5.05
C ILE A 440 -9.44 13.42 -6.07
N PHE A 441 -8.92 14.58 -5.64
CA PHE A 441 -8.40 15.60 -6.56
C PHE A 441 -7.30 15.02 -7.44
N GLU A 442 -6.32 14.34 -6.86
CA GLU A 442 -5.18 13.75 -7.58
C GLU A 442 -5.64 12.66 -8.54
N ALA A 443 -6.56 11.77 -8.13
CA ALA A 443 -7.17 10.79 -9.03
C ALA A 443 -7.89 11.44 -10.23
N MET A 444 -8.56 12.58 -10.04
CA MET A 444 -9.16 13.32 -11.17
C MET A 444 -8.09 13.87 -12.12
N MET A 445 -7.05 14.53 -11.61
CA MET A 445 -5.98 15.08 -12.45
C MET A 445 -5.19 13.98 -13.20
N GLU A 446 -4.84 12.88 -12.53
CA GLU A 446 -4.13 11.75 -13.16
C GLU A 446 -4.93 11.10 -14.30
N ASN A 447 -6.26 11.20 -14.28
CA ASN A 447 -7.16 10.67 -15.30
C ASN A 447 -7.65 11.74 -16.29
N GLY A 448 -7.05 12.94 -16.29
CA GLY A 448 -7.38 14.04 -17.21
C GLY A 448 -8.77 14.63 -17.00
N GLN A 449 -9.31 14.53 -15.77
CA GLN A 449 -10.64 14.99 -15.38
C GLN A 449 -10.60 16.41 -14.77
N ASP A 450 -9.69 17.26 -15.26
CA ASP A 450 -9.43 18.62 -14.77
C ASP A 450 -10.72 19.47 -14.72
N LYS A 451 -11.56 19.35 -15.76
CA LYS A 451 -12.86 20.04 -15.81
C LYS A 451 -13.83 19.53 -14.74
N LEU A 452 -13.82 18.24 -14.45
CA LEU A 452 -14.65 17.64 -13.40
C LEU A 452 -14.20 18.11 -12.02
N ALA A 453 -12.90 18.22 -11.78
CA ALA A 453 -12.36 18.79 -10.54
C ALA A 453 -12.83 20.25 -10.37
N LEU A 454 -12.67 21.08 -11.41
CA LEU A 454 -13.11 22.47 -11.40
C LEU A 454 -14.63 22.61 -11.14
N GLU A 455 -15.47 21.88 -11.87
CA GLU A 455 -16.93 21.85 -11.64
C GLU A 455 -17.26 21.42 -10.20
N THR A 456 -16.62 20.37 -9.70
CA THR A 456 -16.92 19.79 -8.38
C THR A 456 -16.55 20.73 -7.23
N TYR A 457 -15.33 21.28 -7.25
CA TYR A 457 -14.86 22.14 -6.16
C TYR A 457 -15.41 23.56 -6.23
N SER A 458 -15.73 24.09 -7.43
CA SER A 458 -16.47 25.35 -7.55
C SER A 458 -17.88 25.24 -6.99
N GLU A 459 -18.63 24.18 -7.31
CA GLU A 459 -19.96 23.93 -6.73
C GLU A 459 -19.88 23.84 -5.19
N TRP A 460 -18.91 23.10 -4.64
CA TRP A 460 -18.74 22.99 -3.18
C TRP A 460 -18.41 24.36 -2.56
N TRP A 461 -17.41 25.08 -3.08
CA TRP A 461 -17.02 26.39 -2.57
C TRP A 461 -18.15 27.44 -2.68
N ILE A 462 -18.95 27.43 -3.74
CA ILE A 462 -20.12 28.31 -3.89
C ILE A 462 -21.19 27.97 -2.85
N SER A 463 -21.43 26.68 -2.58
CA SER A 463 -22.42 26.25 -1.57
C SER A 463 -22.00 26.51 -0.12
N LYS A 464 -20.68 26.46 0.16
CA LYS A 464 -20.10 26.56 1.51
C LYS A 464 -18.79 27.37 1.46
N SER A 465 -18.90 28.68 1.19
CA SER A 465 -17.76 29.59 0.99
C SER A 465 -16.92 29.90 2.23
N SER A 466 -17.25 29.32 3.38
CA SER A 466 -16.44 29.32 4.61
C SER A 466 -15.59 28.06 4.78
N ASP A 467 -15.69 27.08 3.88
CA ASP A 467 -14.91 25.84 3.92
C ASP A 467 -13.55 26.01 3.22
N TYR A 468 -12.49 26.14 4.02
CA TYR A 468 -11.13 26.38 3.52
C TYR A 468 -10.59 25.23 2.65
N ILE A 469 -11.09 23.99 2.82
CA ILE A 469 -10.68 22.83 2.00
C ILE A 469 -11.34 22.91 0.64
N ALA A 470 -12.63 23.25 0.59
CA ALA A 470 -13.34 23.52 -0.67
C ALA A 470 -12.64 24.62 -1.48
N GLY A 471 -12.31 25.74 -0.82
CA GLY A 471 -11.62 26.87 -1.45
C GLY A 471 -10.23 26.51 -1.95
N TYR A 472 -9.46 25.74 -1.18
CA TYR A 472 -8.13 25.28 -1.59
C TYR A 472 -8.18 24.40 -2.85
N PHE A 473 -9.04 23.40 -2.89
CA PHE A 473 -9.15 22.54 -4.07
C PHE A 473 -9.83 23.25 -5.26
N TYR A 474 -10.69 24.24 -5.03
CA TYR A 474 -11.19 25.12 -6.10
C TYR A 474 -10.04 25.93 -6.71
N ALA A 475 -9.26 26.63 -5.90
CA ALA A 475 -8.09 27.39 -6.34
C ALA A 475 -7.05 26.50 -7.07
N LYS A 476 -6.83 25.28 -6.58
CA LYS A 476 -5.96 24.29 -7.24
C LYS A 476 -6.53 23.81 -8.58
N SER A 477 -7.86 23.75 -8.73
CA SER A 477 -8.53 23.37 -9.99
C SER A 477 -8.48 24.47 -11.07
N LEU A 478 -8.35 25.74 -10.68
CA LEU A 478 -8.15 26.86 -11.62
C LEU A 478 -6.78 26.78 -12.34
N GLY A 479 -5.82 26.04 -11.79
CA GLY A 479 -4.52 25.81 -12.39
C GLY A 479 -3.74 27.11 -12.59
N VAL A 480 -3.32 27.38 -13.82
CA VAL A 480 -2.50 28.57 -14.16
C VAL A 480 -3.36 29.78 -14.54
N MET A 481 -4.40 30.07 -13.75
CA MET A 481 -5.16 31.32 -13.76
C MET A 481 -4.79 32.11 -12.48
N PRO A 482 -3.69 32.86 -12.49
CA PRO A 482 -3.04 33.31 -11.26
C PRO A 482 -3.91 34.27 -10.44
N GLU A 483 -4.60 35.21 -11.10
CA GLU A 483 -5.39 36.26 -10.44
C GLU A 483 -6.57 35.69 -9.62
N GLU A 484 -7.37 34.81 -10.21
CA GLU A 484 -8.51 34.19 -9.52
C GLU A 484 -8.03 33.20 -8.45
N ALA A 485 -7.05 32.34 -8.76
CA ALA A 485 -6.49 31.41 -7.80
C ALA A 485 -5.92 32.13 -6.56
N VAL A 486 -5.16 33.21 -6.74
CA VAL A 486 -4.64 34.05 -5.65
C VAL A 486 -5.75 34.70 -4.82
N SER A 487 -6.83 35.16 -5.47
CA SER A 487 -8.00 35.71 -4.77
C SER A 487 -8.66 34.67 -3.85
N ILE A 488 -8.77 33.42 -4.30
CA ILE A 488 -9.33 32.33 -3.49
C ILE A 488 -8.34 31.87 -2.42
N TYR A 489 -7.06 31.65 -2.73
CA TYR A 489 -6.05 31.25 -1.73
C TYR A 489 -5.94 32.28 -0.60
N ARG A 490 -6.03 33.58 -0.88
CA ARG A 490 -6.07 34.63 0.14
C ARG A 490 -7.24 34.43 1.12
N LYS A 491 -8.46 34.21 0.61
CA LYS A 491 -9.63 33.89 1.45
C LYS A 491 -9.44 32.60 2.24
N VAL A 492 -8.83 31.58 1.64
CA VAL A 492 -8.49 30.32 2.34
C VAL A 492 -7.52 30.57 3.51
N THR A 493 -6.50 31.42 3.34
CA THR A 493 -5.59 31.80 4.42
C THR A 493 -6.24 32.69 5.49
N GLU A 494 -7.25 33.50 5.14
CA GLU A 494 -8.07 34.25 6.08
C GLU A 494 -8.99 33.33 6.91
N LEU A 495 -9.59 32.33 6.27
CA LEU A 495 -10.44 31.31 6.91
C LEU A 495 -9.63 30.36 7.81
N ASN A 496 -8.39 30.05 7.45
CA ASN A 496 -7.50 29.21 8.25
C ASN A 496 -6.04 29.71 8.23
N PRO A 497 -5.65 30.61 9.16
CA PRO A 497 -4.27 31.14 9.28
C PRO A 497 -3.19 30.12 9.70
N ALA A 498 -3.56 28.85 9.90
CA ALA A 498 -2.63 27.75 10.15
C ALA A 498 -2.45 26.82 8.94
N PHE A 499 -3.16 27.07 7.82
CA PHE A 499 -3.17 26.17 6.67
C PHE A 499 -1.99 26.43 5.72
N PHE A 500 -0.91 25.70 5.98
CA PHE A 500 0.37 25.78 5.28
C PHE A 500 0.25 25.69 3.75
N GLU A 501 -0.55 24.74 3.25
CA GLU A 501 -0.67 24.44 1.83
C GLU A 501 -1.17 25.64 1.01
N ALA A 502 -2.09 26.44 1.56
CA ALA A 502 -2.59 27.64 0.88
C ALA A 502 -1.56 28.77 0.88
N PHE A 503 -0.83 29.00 1.97
CA PHE A 503 0.28 29.98 1.98
C PHE A 503 1.37 29.61 0.98
N TYR A 504 1.70 28.32 0.87
CA TYR A 504 2.73 27.85 -0.06
C TYR A 504 2.34 28.06 -1.53
N GLU A 505 1.12 27.70 -1.92
CA GLU A 505 0.62 27.97 -3.27
C GLU A 505 0.48 29.47 -3.53
N LEU A 506 -0.02 30.26 -2.56
CA LEU A 506 -0.12 31.72 -2.66
C LEU A 506 1.24 32.38 -2.93
N ALA A 507 2.29 31.99 -2.18
CA ALA A 507 3.64 32.48 -2.37
C ALA A 507 4.23 32.11 -3.75
N TYR A 508 3.94 30.88 -4.21
CA TYR A 508 4.33 30.41 -5.54
C TYR A 508 3.65 31.22 -6.66
N PHE A 509 2.34 31.46 -6.58
CA PHE A 509 1.63 32.28 -7.58
C PHE A 509 2.08 33.75 -7.57
N HIS A 510 2.31 34.36 -6.41
CA HIS A 510 2.92 35.70 -6.35
C HIS A 510 4.32 35.74 -6.99
N THR A 511 5.12 34.69 -6.82
CA THR A 511 6.43 34.56 -7.51
C THR A 511 6.27 34.49 -9.04
N LEU A 512 5.29 33.73 -9.54
CA LEU A 512 4.97 33.70 -10.98
C LEU A 512 4.44 35.04 -11.51
N MET A 513 3.75 35.83 -10.70
CA MET A 513 3.28 37.18 -11.07
C MET A 513 4.37 38.27 -10.92
N ARG A 514 5.57 37.92 -10.43
CA ARG A 514 6.67 38.87 -10.08
C ARG A 514 6.28 39.84 -8.95
N ASP A 515 5.26 39.47 -8.18
CA ASP A 515 4.83 40.16 -6.96
C ASP A 515 5.68 39.66 -5.78
N PHE A 516 6.98 39.94 -5.86
CA PHE A 516 7.97 39.39 -4.92
C PHE A 516 7.74 39.89 -3.48
N GLN A 517 7.06 41.02 -3.29
CA GLN A 517 6.68 41.55 -1.98
C GLN A 517 5.61 40.68 -1.29
N ASN A 518 4.55 40.30 -2.02
CA ASN A 518 3.55 39.38 -1.46
C ASN A 518 4.07 37.92 -1.41
N ALA A 519 4.98 37.53 -2.31
CA ALA A 519 5.67 36.24 -2.21
C ALA A 519 6.55 36.15 -0.95
N GLU A 520 7.35 37.17 -0.65
CA GLU A 520 8.12 37.30 0.60
C GLU A 520 7.21 37.18 1.82
N SER A 521 6.06 37.87 1.80
CA SER A 521 5.08 37.85 2.90
C SER A 521 4.48 36.45 3.12
N ALA A 522 4.06 35.78 2.04
CA ALA A 522 3.46 34.45 2.12
C ALA A 522 4.50 33.34 2.45
N TYR A 523 5.73 33.42 1.94
CA TYR A 523 6.81 32.52 2.37
C TYR A 523 7.23 32.76 3.83
N SER A 524 7.13 33.98 4.33
CA SER A 524 7.36 34.26 5.76
C SER A 524 6.35 33.52 6.66
N GLU A 525 5.08 33.45 6.24
CA GLU A 525 4.06 32.65 6.94
C GLU A 525 4.32 31.13 6.82
N CYS A 526 4.76 30.65 5.66
CA CYS A 526 5.24 29.26 5.51
C CYS A 526 6.38 28.94 6.49
N VAL A 527 7.36 29.83 6.63
CA VAL A 527 8.49 29.69 7.58
C VAL A 527 8.01 29.82 9.03
N ARG A 528 7.00 30.65 9.34
CA ARG A 528 6.40 30.72 10.68
C ARG A 528 5.74 29.40 11.07
N LEU A 529 5.04 28.76 10.13
CA LEU A 529 4.36 27.47 10.35
C LEU A 529 5.33 26.29 10.40
N LYS A 530 6.44 26.33 9.64
CA LYS A 530 7.46 25.27 9.59
C LYS A 530 8.88 25.88 9.76
N PRO A 531 9.26 26.32 10.97
CA PRO A 531 10.47 27.11 11.19
C PRO A 531 11.79 26.34 11.02
N ALA A 532 11.77 25.01 11.04
CA ALA A 532 12.94 24.17 10.79
C ALA A 532 13.14 23.80 9.30
N ASP A 533 12.19 24.14 8.42
CA ASP A 533 12.24 23.77 7.01
C ASP A 533 13.26 24.64 6.25
N ARG A 534 14.35 23.99 5.85
CA ARG A 534 15.47 24.59 5.11
C ARG A 534 15.03 25.13 3.74
N ASN A 535 14.19 24.38 3.03
CA ASN A 535 13.73 24.73 1.69
C ASN A 535 12.84 25.98 1.70
N LEU A 536 11.93 26.09 2.67
CA LEU A 536 11.07 27.28 2.80
C LEU A 536 11.86 28.55 3.10
N ARG A 537 12.94 28.44 3.88
CA ARG A 537 13.84 29.57 4.16
C ARG A 537 14.67 29.95 2.94
N GLN A 538 15.11 28.98 2.13
CA GLN A 538 15.75 29.26 0.84
C GLN A 538 14.80 29.97 -0.13
N LEU A 539 13.53 29.54 -0.20
CA LEU A 539 12.49 30.20 -1.01
C LEU A 539 12.21 31.63 -0.53
N LEU A 540 12.12 31.85 0.79
CA LEU A 540 11.99 33.20 1.35
C LEU A 540 13.20 34.09 1.00
N ALA A 541 14.43 33.58 1.15
CA ALA A 541 15.64 34.31 0.79
C ALA A 541 15.71 34.61 -0.72
N TYR A 542 15.22 33.70 -1.56
CA TYR A 542 15.05 33.93 -3.00
C TYR A 542 14.04 35.04 -3.28
N SER A 543 12.84 35.02 -2.69
CA SER A 543 11.86 36.10 -2.85
C SER A 543 12.40 37.44 -2.34
N LYS A 544 13.13 37.47 -1.22
CA LYS A 544 13.83 38.68 -0.76
C LYS A 544 14.87 39.18 -1.78
N ALA A 545 15.65 38.29 -2.39
CA ALA A 545 16.60 38.66 -3.45
C ALA A 545 15.91 39.27 -4.68
N MET A 546 14.81 38.66 -5.14
CA MET A 546 14.01 39.20 -6.26
C MET A 546 13.27 40.49 -5.89
N ASN A 547 12.95 40.71 -4.61
CA ASN A 547 12.39 41.94 -4.07
C ASN A 547 13.45 43.02 -3.73
N GLY A 548 14.70 42.86 -4.19
CA GLY A 548 15.79 43.83 -3.98
C GLY A 548 16.44 43.81 -2.59
N LYS A 549 15.99 42.95 -1.67
CA LYS A 549 16.53 42.75 -0.31
C LYS A 549 17.51 41.57 -0.23
N GLY A 550 18.29 41.33 -1.29
CA GLY A 550 19.07 40.09 -1.43
C GLY A 550 20.13 39.87 -0.36
N GLU A 551 20.87 40.90 0.05
CA GLU A 551 21.87 40.80 1.13
C GLU A 551 21.19 40.43 2.48
N GLU A 552 20.04 41.04 2.80
CA GLU A 552 19.27 40.74 4.01
C GLU A 552 18.77 39.28 4.02
N GLY A 553 18.19 38.82 2.91
CA GLY A 553 17.72 37.43 2.78
C GLY A 553 18.84 36.41 2.86
N ILE A 554 20.01 36.71 2.29
CA ILE A 554 21.21 35.87 2.38
C ILE A 554 21.76 35.87 3.81
N ASP A 555 21.83 37.01 4.51
CA ASP A 555 22.30 37.07 5.89
C ASP A 555 21.39 36.33 6.88
N GLU A 556 20.07 36.41 6.70
CA GLU A 556 19.12 35.62 7.49
C GLU A 556 19.26 34.12 7.25
N TYR A 557 19.42 33.72 5.98
CA TYR A 557 19.58 32.31 5.63
C TYR A 557 20.94 31.77 6.11
N GLU A 558 22.03 32.53 5.95
CA GLU A 558 23.36 32.20 6.46
C GLU A 558 23.35 32.04 7.98
N LYS A 559 22.64 32.91 8.74
CA LYS A 559 22.44 32.75 10.19
C LYS A 559 21.66 31.48 10.55
N PHE A 560 20.57 31.18 9.83
CA PHE A 560 19.81 29.95 10.05
C PHE A 560 20.68 28.71 9.80
N LEU A 561 21.40 28.67 8.68
CA LEU A 561 22.30 27.59 8.32
C LEU A 561 23.49 27.47 9.29
N ALA A 562 23.98 28.58 9.85
CA ALA A 562 25.03 28.58 10.87
C ALA A 562 24.60 27.90 12.17
N ALA A 563 23.31 27.99 12.53
CA ALA A 563 22.72 27.28 13.68
C ALA A 563 22.44 25.79 13.39
N GLN A 564 22.45 25.36 12.13
CA GLN A 564 22.39 23.94 11.78
C GLN A 564 23.78 23.30 11.90
N ASN A 565 23.83 22.05 12.36
CA ASN A 565 25.07 21.26 12.47
C ASN A 565 25.51 20.68 11.10
N ILE A 566 25.74 21.58 10.14
CA ILE A 566 26.19 21.28 8.77
C ILE A 566 27.57 21.90 8.54
N SER A 567 28.33 21.33 7.61
CA SER A 567 29.69 21.79 7.25
C SER A 567 29.70 23.19 6.61
N THR A 568 30.85 23.85 6.61
CA THR A 568 31.01 25.18 5.97
C THR A 568 30.71 25.09 4.47
N GLU A 569 31.16 24.02 3.83
CA GLU A 569 30.98 23.75 2.41
C GLU A 569 29.51 23.51 2.05
N GLU A 570 28.75 22.83 2.92
CA GLU A 570 27.30 22.65 2.76
C GLU A 570 26.49 23.95 2.96
N LYS A 571 27.02 24.91 3.73
CA LYS A 571 26.44 26.27 3.84
C LYS A 571 26.74 27.06 2.56
N ALA A 572 28.00 27.02 2.14
CA ALA A 572 28.48 27.72 0.96
C ALA A 572 27.74 27.31 -0.32
N SER A 573 27.59 26.00 -0.57
CA SER A 573 26.88 25.44 -1.74
C SER A 573 25.47 26.03 -1.89
N GLU A 574 24.68 26.07 -0.82
CA GLU A 574 23.31 26.59 -0.90
C GLU A 574 23.22 28.11 -0.99
N LEU A 575 24.11 28.83 -0.31
CA LEU A 575 24.16 30.31 -0.35
C LEU A 575 24.66 30.81 -1.72
N LEU A 576 25.49 30.02 -2.40
CA LEU A 576 26.07 30.36 -3.71
C LEU A 576 24.99 30.56 -4.79
N GLY A 577 23.95 29.72 -4.81
CA GLY A 577 22.82 29.87 -5.74
C GLY A 577 22.05 31.19 -5.58
N LEU A 578 21.87 31.65 -4.33
CA LEU A 578 21.27 32.95 -4.02
C LEU A 578 22.24 34.10 -4.32
N ALA A 579 23.52 33.95 -3.98
CA ALA A 579 24.56 34.95 -4.21
C ALA A 579 24.74 35.29 -5.69
N PHE A 580 24.52 34.33 -6.60
CA PHE A 580 24.54 34.58 -8.04
C PHE A 580 23.47 35.57 -8.52
N ARG A 581 22.40 35.80 -7.73
CA ARG A 581 21.29 36.74 -8.07
C ARG A 581 21.57 38.18 -7.62
N LEU A 582 22.63 38.41 -6.85
CA LEU A 582 23.03 39.75 -6.46
C LEU A 582 23.66 40.51 -7.65
N PRO A 583 23.63 41.85 -7.66
CA PRO A 583 24.36 42.64 -8.65
C PRO A 583 25.89 42.50 -8.56
N THR A 584 26.42 42.06 -7.41
CA THR A 584 27.86 41.98 -7.15
C THR A 584 28.34 40.54 -6.99
N LYS A 585 29.55 40.27 -7.49
CA LYS A 585 30.18 38.95 -7.41
C LYS A 585 30.73 38.58 -6.03
N ALA A 586 30.79 39.51 -5.07
CA ALA A 586 31.57 39.35 -3.84
C ALA A 586 31.11 38.17 -2.96
N ARG A 587 29.78 38.01 -2.77
CA ARG A 587 29.20 36.86 -2.06
C ARG A 587 29.44 35.55 -2.81
N ALA A 588 29.28 35.54 -4.14
CA ALA A 588 29.51 34.36 -4.96
C ALA A 588 30.99 33.93 -4.93
N GLU A 589 31.93 34.88 -4.95
CA GLU A 589 33.36 34.63 -4.77
C GLU A 589 33.69 34.10 -3.37
N LYS A 590 33.08 34.64 -2.30
CA LYS A 590 33.23 34.12 -0.92
C LYS A 590 32.84 32.64 -0.86
N TYR A 591 31.58 32.31 -1.17
CA TYR A 591 31.07 30.94 -1.01
C TYR A 591 31.75 29.97 -1.99
N LEU A 592 32.08 30.39 -3.22
CA LEU A 592 32.85 29.55 -4.14
C LEU A 592 34.26 29.22 -3.62
N ASN A 593 34.92 30.15 -2.92
CA ASN A 593 36.21 29.88 -2.29
C ASN A 593 36.09 28.91 -1.10
N GLU A 594 34.96 28.90 -0.38
CA GLU A 594 34.70 27.93 0.70
C GLU A 594 34.52 26.50 0.16
N LEU A 595 34.01 26.32 -1.07
CA LEU A 595 33.97 25.01 -1.74
C LEU A 595 35.33 24.52 -2.28
N LYS A 596 36.33 25.41 -2.36
CA LYS A 596 37.58 25.15 -3.08
C LYS A 596 38.44 24.10 -2.39
N GLY A 597 38.71 23.00 -3.09
CA GLY A 597 39.53 21.90 -2.60
C GLY A 597 38.75 20.85 -1.79
N SER A 598 37.45 21.04 -1.57
CA SER A 598 36.60 20.02 -0.98
C SER A 598 36.39 18.85 -1.96
N PRO A 599 36.74 17.59 -1.59
CA PRO A 599 36.52 16.44 -2.48
C PRO A 599 35.02 16.20 -2.76
N LYS A 600 34.14 16.47 -1.78
CA LYS A 600 32.69 16.32 -1.91
C LYS A 600 32.09 17.29 -2.94
N PHE A 601 32.59 18.52 -2.98
CA PHE A 601 32.06 19.60 -3.81
C PHE A 601 32.93 19.94 -5.03
N ALA A 602 33.91 19.09 -5.39
CA ALA A 602 34.87 19.38 -6.44
C ALA A 602 34.22 19.64 -7.82
N GLU A 603 33.19 18.87 -8.18
CA GLU A 603 32.47 19.04 -9.45
C GLU A 603 31.55 20.26 -9.45
N GLU A 604 30.90 20.56 -8.31
CA GLU A 604 30.11 21.78 -8.14
C GLU A 604 30.99 23.03 -8.20
N TYR A 605 32.12 23.05 -7.47
CA TYR A 605 33.10 24.14 -7.50
C TYR A 605 33.55 24.45 -8.93
N LYS A 606 33.93 23.42 -9.71
CA LYS A 606 34.28 23.59 -11.13
C LYS A 606 33.13 24.21 -11.94
N ALA A 607 31.91 23.68 -11.81
CA ALA A 607 30.76 24.16 -12.56
C ALA A 607 30.36 25.61 -12.20
N GLN A 608 30.34 25.94 -10.91
CA GLN A 608 29.99 27.28 -10.45
C GLN A 608 31.12 28.30 -10.67
N ALA A 609 32.39 27.87 -10.73
CA ALA A 609 33.49 28.73 -11.19
C ALA A 609 33.34 29.15 -12.66
N LEU A 610 32.91 28.22 -13.52
CA LEU A 610 32.56 28.53 -14.92
C LEU A 610 31.35 29.46 -15.00
N ARG A 611 30.31 29.26 -14.18
CA ARG A 611 29.17 30.18 -14.05
C ARG A 611 29.61 31.59 -13.64
N LEU A 612 30.50 31.69 -12.65
CA LEU A 612 31.04 32.98 -12.18
C LEU A 612 31.79 33.71 -13.30
N LYS A 613 32.64 33.01 -14.07
CA LYS A 613 33.31 33.57 -15.24
C LYS A 613 32.34 33.98 -16.35
N LEU A 614 31.29 33.19 -16.58
CA LEU A 614 30.25 33.47 -17.59
C LEU A 614 29.44 34.73 -17.28
N VAL A 615 29.10 34.95 -16.00
CA VAL A 615 28.24 36.05 -15.54
C VAL A 615 29.04 37.33 -15.25
N TYR A 616 30.21 37.23 -14.60
CA TYR A 616 30.95 38.38 -14.08
C TYR A 616 32.35 38.57 -14.68
N GLY A 617 32.82 37.65 -15.52
CA GLY A 617 34.21 37.58 -15.96
C GLY A 617 34.37 37.43 -17.47
N ARG A 618 35.34 36.59 -17.85
CA ARG A 618 35.56 36.14 -19.22
C ARG A 618 35.83 34.64 -19.18
N LEU A 619 35.25 33.91 -20.12
CA LEU A 619 35.59 32.51 -20.41
C LEU A 619 36.44 32.45 -21.68
N GLY A 620 37.39 31.51 -21.68
CA GLY A 620 38.17 31.10 -22.86
C GLY A 620 37.94 29.62 -23.21
N ASP A 621 38.67 29.12 -24.21
CA ASP A 621 38.62 27.71 -24.59
C ASP A 621 39.35 26.83 -23.56
N GLU A 622 40.36 27.41 -22.90
CA GLU A 622 41.13 26.82 -21.81
C GLU A 622 40.28 26.47 -20.56
N ASP A 623 39.07 27.03 -20.45
CA ASP A 623 38.13 26.77 -19.36
C ASP A 623 37.31 25.48 -19.57
N PHE A 624 37.33 24.90 -20.78
CA PHE A 624 36.55 23.71 -21.14
C PHE A 624 37.42 22.51 -21.55
N VAL A 625 38.68 22.48 -21.12
CA VAL A 625 39.58 21.34 -21.32
C VAL A 625 39.04 20.12 -20.57
N GLU A 626 38.80 19.03 -21.29
CA GLU A 626 38.23 17.80 -20.72
C GLU A 626 39.23 17.05 -19.81
N PRO A 627 38.74 16.36 -18.76
CA PRO A 627 37.33 16.23 -18.36
C PRO A 627 36.84 17.38 -17.46
N TYR A 628 35.74 18.03 -17.87
CA TYR A 628 34.99 18.99 -17.04
C TYR A 628 33.64 18.38 -16.59
N PRO A 629 33.01 18.91 -15.52
CA PRO A 629 31.80 18.31 -14.96
C PRO A 629 30.64 18.27 -15.94
N LYS A 630 29.83 17.20 -15.90
CA LYS A 630 28.55 17.15 -16.64
C LYS A 630 27.67 18.38 -16.36
N ALA A 631 27.58 18.81 -15.10
CA ALA A 631 26.84 20.02 -14.69
C ALA A 631 27.33 21.32 -15.35
N ALA A 632 28.56 21.35 -15.86
CA ALA A 632 29.13 22.48 -16.59
C ALA A 632 28.87 22.45 -18.10
N ARG A 633 28.35 21.34 -18.66
CA ARG A 633 28.01 21.19 -20.08
C ARG A 633 27.15 22.34 -20.60
N LYS A 634 26.13 22.75 -19.84
CA LYS A 634 25.26 23.89 -20.17
C LYS A 634 26.02 25.22 -20.33
N TYR A 635 27.08 25.44 -19.54
CA TYR A 635 27.91 26.64 -19.63
C TYR A 635 28.86 26.58 -20.84
N HIS A 636 29.33 25.39 -21.21
CA HIS A 636 30.08 25.19 -22.45
C HIS A 636 29.21 25.47 -23.68
N GLU A 637 27.96 25.00 -23.68
CA GLU A 637 27.00 25.31 -24.74
C GLU A 637 26.73 26.81 -24.85
N TYR A 638 26.44 27.49 -23.73
CA TYR A 638 26.27 28.95 -23.73
C TYR A 638 27.51 29.68 -24.25
N TYR A 639 28.71 29.24 -23.86
CA TYR A 639 29.95 29.78 -24.37
C TYR A 639 30.08 29.58 -25.89
N LEU A 640 29.96 28.36 -26.41
CA LEU A 640 30.06 28.07 -27.85
C LEU A 640 28.99 28.85 -28.67
N LEU A 641 27.75 28.91 -28.17
CA LEU A 641 26.66 29.69 -28.76
C LEU A 641 27.00 31.19 -28.79
N SER A 642 27.58 31.74 -27.73
CA SER A 642 28.04 33.14 -27.67
C SER A 642 29.22 33.46 -28.61
N LYS A 643 29.91 32.44 -29.12
CA LYS A 643 30.94 32.55 -30.17
C LYS A 643 30.42 32.18 -31.57
N GLY A 644 29.16 31.78 -31.71
CA GLY A 644 28.59 31.30 -32.98
C GLY A 644 29.04 29.91 -33.43
N ARG A 645 29.66 29.11 -32.54
CA ARG A 645 30.21 27.77 -32.80
C ARG A 645 29.12 26.68 -32.79
N PHE A 646 28.06 26.90 -33.58
CA PHE A 646 26.86 26.05 -33.58
C PHE A 646 27.12 24.58 -33.94
N ASN A 647 28.04 24.31 -34.86
CA ASN A 647 28.37 22.94 -35.27
C ASN A 647 29.00 22.14 -34.12
N GLU A 648 29.77 22.79 -33.26
CA GLU A 648 30.43 22.12 -32.13
C GLU A 648 29.40 21.73 -31.07
N VAL A 649 28.43 22.61 -30.78
CA VAL A 649 27.26 22.27 -29.94
C VAL A 649 26.50 21.06 -30.49
N LEU A 650 26.29 20.98 -31.81
CA LEU A 650 25.66 19.81 -32.43
C LEU A 650 26.49 18.51 -32.27
N LEU A 651 27.82 18.62 -32.24
CA LEU A 651 28.76 17.48 -32.10
C LEU A 651 29.02 17.04 -30.65
N MET A 652 28.76 17.89 -29.65
CA MET A 652 28.93 17.54 -28.22
C MET A 652 28.17 16.26 -27.87
N THR A 653 28.73 15.41 -27.01
CA THR A 653 28.00 14.24 -26.49
C THR A 653 26.82 14.69 -25.61
N VAL A 654 25.71 13.96 -25.67
CA VAL A 654 24.49 14.22 -24.87
C VAL A 654 24.29 13.06 -23.90
N PRO A 655 24.32 13.30 -22.58
CA PRO A 655 23.96 12.28 -21.59
C PRO A 655 22.53 11.74 -21.82
N PRO A 656 22.26 10.44 -21.65
CA PRO A 656 20.94 9.85 -21.93
C PRO A 656 19.79 10.51 -21.16
N ASP A 657 20.06 10.98 -19.93
CA ASP A 657 19.11 11.66 -19.06
C ASP A 657 18.91 13.15 -19.41
N GLU A 658 19.82 13.76 -20.17
CA GLU A 658 19.67 15.11 -20.74
C GLU A 658 18.96 15.08 -22.10
N PHE A 659 18.86 13.91 -22.74
CA PHE A 659 18.20 13.77 -24.03
C PHE A 659 16.69 14.07 -23.98
N PRO A 660 16.10 14.68 -25.03
CA PRO A 660 16.78 15.35 -26.14
C PRO A 660 17.28 16.75 -25.74
N ASP A 661 18.45 17.11 -26.26
CA ASP A 661 19.12 18.36 -25.92
C ASP A 661 18.42 19.60 -26.49
N PHE A 662 18.03 20.54 -25.63
CA PHE A 662 17.30 21.75 -26.01
C PHE A 662 18.07 22.63 -27.02
N TRP A 663 19.37 22.84 -26.82
CA TRP A 663 20.14 23.75 -27.68
C TRP A 663 20.40 23.16 -29.05
N LYS A 664 20.58 21.85 -29.16
CA LYS A 664 20.60 21.15 -30.45
C LYS A 664 19.27 21.29 -31.18
N LEU A 665 18.14 21.05 -30.50
CA LEU A 665 16.81 21.21 -31.10
C LEU A 665 16.58 22.66 -31.57
N PHE A 666 16.98 23.66 -30.77
CA PHE A 666 16.95 25.07 -31.15
C PHE A 666 17.80 25.37 -32.39
N ILE A 667 19.02 24.84 -32.49
CA ILE A 667 19.89 25.01 -33.67
C ILE A 667 19.24 24.38 -34.91
N LEU A 668 18.67 23.18 -34.80
CA LEU A 668 18.00 22.50 -35.92
C LEU A 668 16.77 23.27 -36.39
N TRP A 669 15.89 23.68 -35.46
CA TRP A 669 14.72 24.53 -35.74
C TRP A 669 15.11 25.86 -36.39
N ARG A 670 16.13 26.54 -35.85
CA ARG A 670 16.60 27.84 -36.36
C ARG A 670 17.11 27.76 -37.79
N ASN A 671 17.72 26.64 -38.19
CA ASN A 671 18.34 26.45 -39.51
C ASN A 671 17.51 25.56 -40.46
N ASP A 672 16.22 25.32 -40.17
CA ASP A 672 15.30 24.54 -41.01
C ASP A 672 15.81 23.13 -41.34
N LYS A 673 16.41 22.48 -40.34
CA LYS A 673 16.87 21.07 -40.42
C LYS A 673 15.80 20.13 -39.85
N PRO A 674 15.73 18.86 -40.32
CA PRO A 674 14.80 17.88 -39.76
C PRO A 674 15.16 17.47 -38.32
N GLY A 675 14.25 16.77 -37.65
CA GLY A 675 14.47 16.13 -36.35
C GLY A 675 14.12 16.96 -35.10
N TRP A 676 13.94 18.29 -35.21
CA TRP A 676 13.59 19.09 -34.03
C TRP A 676 12.17 18.85 -33.52
N GLN A 677 11.23 18.43 -34.37
CA GLN A 677 9.83 18.25 -34.00
C GLN A 677 9.65 17.08 -33.02
N GLU A 678 10.12 15.89 -33.39
CA GLU A 678 10.09 14.68 -32.57
C GLU A 678 10.80 14.90 -31.21
N GLY A 679 12.00 15.50 -31.24
CA GLY A 679 12.71 15.83 -30.01
C GLY A 679 11.97 16.86 -29.14
N MET A 680 11.30 17.84 -29.75
CA MET A 680 10.52 18.82 -28.98
C MET A 680 9.27 18.18 -28.35
N GLU A 681 8.62 17.22 -28.99
CA GLU A 681 7.50 16.47 -28.41
C GLU A 681 7.95 15.66 -27.19
N VAL A 682 9.10 14.97 -27.27
CA VAL A 682 9.70 14.27 -26.12
C VAL A 682 10.06 15.26 -25.01
N LEU A 683 10.61 16.43 -25.34
CA LEU A 683 10.97 17.46 -24.34
C LEU A 683 9.74 18.06 -23.65
N VAL A 684 8.63 18.27 -24.37
CA VAL A 684 7.34 18.68 -23.77
C VAL A 684 6.81 17.58 -22.86
N ALA A 685 6.78 16.33 -23.32
CA ALA A 685 6.31 15.21 -22.51
C ALA A 685 7.10 15.06 -21.19
N LYS A 686 8.43 15.16 -21.27
CA LYS A 686 9.36 15.12 -20.12
C LYS A 686 9.16 16.25 -19.10
N ASN A 687 8.56 17.37 -19.50
CA ASN A 687 8.33 18.53 -18.63
C ASN A 687 6.83 18.79 -18.38
N LYS A 688 5.92 17.90 -18.80
CA LYS A 688 4.46 18.10 -18.71
C LYS A 688 3.97 18.34 -17.28
N ASP A 689 4.58 17.69 -16.30
CA ASP A 689 4.17 17.74 -14.89
C ASP A 689 4.78 18.95 -14.14
N LYS A 690 5.64 19.74 -14.78
CA LYS A 690 6.18 20.97 -14.18
C LYS A 690 5.13 22.08 -14.23
N LYS A 691 5.00 22.84 -13.14
CA LYS A 691 4.15 24.05 -13.09
C LYS A 691 4.58 25.14 -14.10
N ASP A 692 5.85 25.13 -14.54
CA ASP A 692 6.36 26.02 -15.60
C ASP A 692 5.99 25.50 -17.01
N SER A 693 5.22 26.29 -17.76
CA SER A 693 4.71 25.95 -19.09
C SER A 693 5.70 26.21 -20.25
N LEU A 694 6.93 26.68 -19.96
CA LEU A 694 7.93 27.14 -20.94
C LEU A 694 8.05 26.25 -22.18
N TYR A 695 8.34 24.96 -22.01
CA TYR A 695 8.62 24.07 -23.15
C TYR A 695 7.37 23.82 -24.02
N GLY A 696 6.18 23.71 -23.43
CA GLY A 696 4.92 23.61 -24.18
C GLY A 696 4.63 24.87 -25.00
N ILE A 697 4.94 26.04 -24.44
CA ILE A 697 4.84 27.33 -25.12
C ILE A 697 5.86 27.42 -26.27
N ILE A 698 7.14 27.06 -26.03
CA ILE A 698 8.20 27.03 -27.07
C ILE A 698 7.80 26.09 -28.22
N ALA A 699 7.35 24.86 -27.92
CA ALA A 699 6.91 23.92 -28.95
C ALA A 699 5.75 24.47 -29.79
N SER A 700 4.82 25.19 -29.16
CA SER A 700 3.69 25.82 -29.86
C SER A 700 4.14 26.98 -30.75
N ILE A 701 5.13 27.77 -30.32
CA ILE A 701 5.74 28.84 -31.12
C ILE A 701 6.52 28.27 -32.31
N TRP A 702 7.34 27.24 -32.09
CA TRP A 702 8.16 26.62 -33.13
C TRP A 702 7.31 25.95 -34.22
N ASN A 703 6.22 25.29 -33.83
CA ASN A 703 5.23 24.70 -34.75
C ASN A 703 4.24 25.72 -35.35
N GLY A 704 4.35 27.01 -35.04
CA GLY A 704 3.45 28.06 -35.54
C GLY A 704 2.01 28.00 -35.02
N LYS A 705 1.71 27.12 -34.06
CA LYS A 705 0.40 27.00 -33.39
C LYS A 705 0.10 28.19 -32.47
N LEU A 706 1.14 28.89 -32.01
CA LEU A 706 1.04 30.07 -31.15
C LEU A 706 1.91 31.20 -31.72
N LEU A 707 1.28 32.34 -32.02
CA LEU A 707 2.00 33.50 -32.55
C LEU A 707 2.81 34.20 -31.44
N PRO A 708 3.97 34.81 -31.74
CA PRO A 708 4.80 35.45 -30.72
C PRO A 708 4.16 36.63 -29.98
N ASP A 709 3.17 37.31 -30.59
CA ASP A 709 2.43 38.38 -29.93
C ASP A 709 1.38 37.84 -28.93
N ASP A 710 0.81 36.65 -29.19
CA ASP A 710 -0.07 35.96 -28.24
C ASP A 710 0.71 35.22 -27.15
N ALA A 711 1.86 34.62 -27.48
CA ALA A 711 2.73 33.96 -26.52
C ALA A 711 3.13 34.88 -25.35
N LYS A 712 3.33 36.17 -25.59
CA LYS A 712 3.62 37.18 -24.55
C LYS A 712 2.55 37.22 -23.43
N LYS A 713 1.29 36.89 -23.74
CA LYS A 713 0.18 36.82 -22.78
C LYS A 713 0.28 35.63 -21.83
N HIS A 714 1.28 34.77 -22.00
CA HIS A 714 1.56 33.61 -21.13
C HIS A 714 2.83 33.79 -20.29
N ILE A 715 3.38 35.01 -20.19
CA ILE A 715 4.57 35.29 -19.37
C ILE A 715 4.37 34.90 -17.89
N GLU A 716 3.16 35.09 -17.35
CA GLU A 716 2.75 34.67 -15.99
C GLU A 716 2.73 33.14 -15.78
N LYS A 717 2.83 32.35 -16.85
CA LYS A 717 2.93 30.88 -16.81
C LYS A 717 4.36 30.35 -16.86
N ILE A 718 5.34 31.27 -16.89
CA ILE A 718 6.76 30.99 -17.05
C ILE A 718 7.49 31.48 -15.80
N HIS A 719 8.31 30.62 -15.21
CA HIS A 719 9.08 30.96 -14.01
C HIS A 719 10.08 32.09 -14.32
N PRO A 720 10.31 33.06 -13.41
CA PRO A 720 11.18 34.21 -13.65
C PRO A 720 12.57 33.85 -14.23
N ASP A 721 13.20 32.78 -13.73
CA ASP A 721 14.51 32.29 -14.21
C ASP A 721 14.56 31.94 -15.70
N ASN A 722 13.41 31.61 -16.29
CA ASN A 722 13.26 31.18 -17.67
C ASN A 722 12.83 32.32 -18.62
N GLU A 723 12.62 33.54 -18.12
CA GLU A 723 12.20 34.69 -18.93
C GLU A 723 13.21 35.05 -20.02
N SER A 724 14.49 35.07 -19.69
CA SER A 724 15.55 35.43 -20.65
C SER A 724 15.61 34.43 -21.81
N LEU A 725 15.36 33.14 -21.55
CA LEU A 725 15.20 32.12 -22.59
C LEU A 725 13.90 32.31 -23.38
N PHE A 726 12.77 32.53 -22.70
CA PHE A 726 11.48 32.75 -23.37
C PHE A 726 11.51 33.92 -24.35
N TYR A 727 12.01 35.09 -23.90
CA TYR A 727 12.12 36.28 -24.73
C TYR A 727 13.14 36.12 -25.87
N LEU A 728 14.23 35.37 -25.67
CA LEU A 728 15.14 34.98 -26.74
C LEU A 728 14.42 34.17 -27.84
N ILE A 729 13.63 33.16 -27.46
CA ILE A 729 12.90 32.33 -28.43
C ILE A 729 11.88 33.16 -29.22
N LEU A 730 11.16 34.08 -28.57
CA LEU A 730 10.25 35.00 -29.28
C LEU A 730 11.00 35.93 -30.25
N ALA A 731 12.17 36.44 -29.86
CA ALA A 731 12.98 37.31 -30.70
C ALA A 731 13.52 36.58 -31.95
N GLU A 732 14.03 35.36 -31.77
CA GLU A 732 14.49 34.50 -32.86
C GLU A 732 13.34 34.08 -33.79
N LYS A 733 12.14 33.80 -33.25
CA LYS A 733 10.94 33.53 -34.08
C LYS A 733 10.58 34.73 -34.95
N PHE A 734 10.57 35.96 -34.40
CA PHE A 734 10.33 37.16 -35.20
C PHE A 734 11.40 37.40 -36.27
N LYS A 735 12.68 37.10 -36.01
CA LYS A 735 13.72 37.13 -37.05
C LYS A 735 13.46 36.11 -38.15
N LYS A 736 13.15 34.85 -37.77
CA LYS A 736 12.86 33.75 -38.71
C LYS A 736 11.64 34.05 -39.59
N ASP A 737 10.62 34.70 -39.03
CA ASP A 737 9.40 35.12 -39.74
C ASP A 737 9.58 36.43 -40.53
N LYS A 738 10.79 37.00 -40.58
CA LYS A 738 11.13 38.25 -41.29
C LYS A 738 10.26 39.45 -40.89
N ALA A 739 9.82 39.48 -39.64
CA ALA A 739 9.01 40.57 -39.09
C ALA A 739 9.83 41.87 -38.91
N PRO A 740 9.18 43.05 -38.75
CA PRO A 740 9.87 44.32 -38.56
C PRO A 740 10.93 44.25 -37.44
N PRO A 741 12.20 44.64 -37.69
CA PRO A 741 13.32 44.41 -36.75
C PRO A 741 13.10 44.95 -35.33
N VAL A 742 12.28 46.00 -35.19
CA VAL A 742 11.89 46.58 -33.90
C VAL A 742 11.23 45.53 -32.98
N LYS A 743 10.37 44.64 -33.51
CA LYS A 743 9.69 43.60 -32.70
C LYS A 743 10.70 42.65 -32.03
N ALA A 744 11.70 42.19 -32.78
CA ALA A 744 12.76 41.34 -32.24
C ALA A 744 13.68 42.12 -31.30
N LYS A 745 14.07 43.36 -31.64
CA LYS A 745 14.97 44.21 -30.83
C LYS A 745 14.43 44.44 -29.42
N VAL A 746 13.15 44.77 -29.26
CA VAL A 746 12.51 44.96 -27.95
C VAL A 746 12.55 43.68 -27.11
N LEU A 747 12.43 42.50 -27.75
CA LEU A 747 12.47 41.22 -27.05
C LEU A 747 13.88 40.81 -26.63
N TYR A 748 14.92 41.06 -27.44
CA TYR A 748 16.29 40.93 -26.95
C TYR A 748 16.57 41.87 -25.78
N GLN A 749 16.07 43.11 -25.80
CA GLN A 749 16.23 44.03 -24.66
C GLN A 749 15.58 43.49 -23.38
N LYS A 750 14.42 42.81 -23.48
CA LYS A 750 13.83 42.08 -22.35
C LYS A 750 14.66 40.86 -21.93
N ALA A 751 15.17 40.07 -22.88
CA ALA A 751 16.02 38.92 -22.59
C ALA A 751 17.40 39.29 -21.99
N LEU A 752 17.79 40.57 -22.07
CA LEU A 752 19.03 41.15 -21.52
C LEU A 752 18.80 41.93 -20.21
N SER A 753 17.59 41.93 -19.63
CA SER A 753 17.33 42.63 -18.37
C SER A 753 18.04 41.97 -17.19
N ASP A 754 17.94 40.63 -17.10
CA ASP A 754 18.65 39.81 -16.15
C ASP A 754 20.08 39.54 -16.65
N ARG A 755 21.05 40.25 -16.06
CA ARG A 755 22.49 40.09 -16.33
C ARG A 755 23.12 38.95 -15.54
N GLN A 756 22.44 38.48 -14.51
CA GLN A 756 22.87 37.39 -13.63
C GLN A 756 22.56 36.02 -14.27
N ASN A 757 21.64 35.98 -15.23
CA ASN A 757 21.32 34.79 -16.00
C ASN A 757 22.50 34.33 -16.89
N PRO A 758 22.98 33.08 -16.76
CA PRO A 758 23.99 32.49 -17.64
C PRO A 758 23.73 32.65 -19.15
N ILE A 759 22.45 32.65 -19.56
CA ILE A 759 22.07 32.78 -20.97
C ILE A 759 22.37 34.16 -21.57
N PHE A 760 22.61 35.19 -20.75
CA PHE A 760 22.83 36.58 -21.17
C PHE A 760 23.85 36.70 -22.31
N CYS A 761 24.96 35.95 -22.23
CA CYS A 761 26.00 35.92 -23.26
C CYS A 761 25.51 35.42 -24.64
N VAL A 762 24.61 34.43 -24.65
CA VAL A 762 23.97 33.91 -25.87
C VAL A 762 23.02 34.98 -26.41
N VAL A 763 22.20 35.58 -25.56
CA VAL A 763 21.25 36.62 -25.95
C VAL A 763 21.97 37.82 -26.57
N ASP A 764 23.06 38.28 -25.96
CA ASP A 764 23.86 39.43 -26.44
C ASP A 764 24.50 39.15 -27.80
N PHE A 765 25.07 37.95 -28.00
CA PHE A 765 25.57 37.52 -29.30
C PHE A 765 24.45 37.49 -30.36
N MET A 766 23.32 36.85 -30.05
CA MET A 766 22.19 36.68 -30.96
C MET A 766 21.51 38.00 -31.33
N ALA A 767 21.42 38.95 -30.39
CA ALA A 767 20.87 40.28 -30.61
C ALA A 767 21.66 41.06 -31.67
N LYS A 768 22.99 40.88 -31.69
CA LYS A 768 23.92 41.54 -32.63
C LYS A 768 23.95 40.91 -34.02
N GLN A 769 23.49 39.67 -34.18
CA GLN A 769 23.44 39.02 -35.49
C GLN A 769 22.38 39.65 -36.40
N PRO A 770 22.65 39.87 -37.71
CA PRO A 770 21.63 40.30 -38.66
C PRO A 770 20.49 39.27 -38.78
N ALA A 771 19.33 39.70 -39.26
CA ALA A 771 18.29 38.77 -39.70
C ALA A 771 18.80 38.02 -40.95
N ARG A 772 18.53 36.71 -41.02
CA ARG A 772 18.89 35.84 -42.15
C ARG A 772 17.77 35.77 -43.19
#